data_AF-A0A812CIU8-F1
#
_entry.id   AF-A0A812CIU8-F1
#
_cell.length_a   1.000
_cell.length_b   1.000
_cell.length_c   1.000
_cell.angle_alpha   90.00
_cell.angle_beta   90.00
_cell.angle_gamma   90.00
#
_symmetry.space_group_name_H-M   'P 1'
#
loop_
_entity.id
_entity.type
_entity.pdbx_description
1 polymer ?
#
loop_
_entity_poly.entity_id
_entity_poly.type
_entity_poly.pdbx_seq_one_letter_code
_entity_poly.pdbx_strand_id
1 'polypeptide(L)'
;MTSATTYILDNGLIKTVVGVTRSINRLNLNNGINVELISSQKMDLTETLETKEKMIIPDLQKAEEFLDKKFGYSHTVSLLPSGREVQHCTKDCLSPLDLIKKNKENLSNDNLSKMSSASAFLKMIRAMRDVEKDLVVQTLTHPDSYYIVPQLIDVASATQTPSSHSSIMELLSFEDTNIDYPERYLFTLAYATHPEEFILKDLLKFFKKKLPSPKLHESLGLCLGALMYTYCIKLGHCDKDIVTEYINSALDQYSATKDERRKLMLIRSMENAALPEFLPTLLNAAATDKSYTVCSAAVQALRRYDSKFIREQASPVLMSIFKETDRQYDTSTKLIAMETVIKNDPCILVLEDILLSLKNQKNYEFSAYILSKIQDLARVDFKFRSLLISVLKRKKLLNYNLWSQKGTSSSFTSFLTTSKPINSTYGLFIENSKSSLIKRSMFAVELTGEESMEKVLTFGLYADGVEGMVSDDLASEGVEPTAGMSLTLFDVLLRPVEFFRGSGELMSAAWNAPAEPVSALQGNLLLQDHQQTLHLPNGLIVKVDLMSALSMDISGSMINSLWSRTSESKVINSGAVLLEGSVTLDSTKINVGMKFQAGGESHVTFQTDVGFAEMPIKSCMQMSRPKTTFMHKIMKHEKLSRKLYQTKLIRNTHYPGVSYYLNRFNSYQCNLMLDPLV
;
A
#
# COMPACT_ATOMS: atom_id res chain seq x y z
N MET A 1 -4.17 13.80 -23.12
CA MET A 1 -3.81 15.03 -23.86
C MET A 1 -4.89 15.30 -24.89
N THR A 2 -5.36 16.54 -25.00
CA THR A 2 -6.27 16.97 -26.07
C THR A 2 -5.55 18.01 -26.92
N SER A 3 -5.59 17.85 -28.24
CA SER A 3 -4.98 18.80 -29.18
C SER A 3 -5.97 19.12 -30.28
N ALA A 4 -6.20 20.40 -30.53
CA ALA A 4 -7.08 20.88 -31.58
C ALA A 4 -6.37 21.93 -32.42
N THR A 5 -6.35 21.72 -33.74
CA THR A 5 -5.79 22.66 -34.70
C THR A 5 -6.90 23.10 -35.65
N THR A 6 -7.16 24.40 -35.68
CA THR A 6 -8.18 25.03 -36.52
C THR A 6 -7.51 25.73 -37.68
N TYR A 7 -7.89 25.36 -38.91
CA TYR A 7 -7.41 25.97 -40.14
C TYR A 7 -8.49 26.90 -40.68
N ILE A 8 -8.17 28.18 -40.81
CA ILE A 8 -9.04 29.20 -41.39
C ILE A 8 -8.59 29.39 -42.84
N LEU A 9 -9.49 29.05 -43.77
CA LEU A 9 -9.23 29.11 -45.20
C LEU A 9 -9.77 30.41 -45.80
N ASP A 10 -9.04 30.95 -46.76
CA ASP A 10 -9.46 32.08 -47.60
C ASP A 10 -9.08 31.74 -49.05
N ASN A 11 -10.07 31.67 -49.94
CA ASN A 11 -9.90 31.25 -51.34
C ASN A 11 -9.13 29.92 -51.54
N GLY A 12 -9.35 28.94 -50.66
CA GLY A 12 -8.68 27.63 -50.73
C GLY A 12 -7.24 27.61 -50.21
N LEU A 13 -6.72 28.74 -49.74
CA LEU A 13 -5.42 28.85 -49.06
C LEU A 13 -5.60 28.91 -47.55
N ILE A 14 -4.64 28.37 -46.81
CA ILE A 14 -4.61 28.48 -45.35
C ILE A 14 -4.18 29.91 -44.98
N LYS A 15 -5.14 30.71 -44.50
CA LYS A 15 -4.89 32.09 -44.07
C LYS A 15 -4.39 32.16 -42.63
N THR A 16 -5.02 31.40 -41.74
CA THR A 16 -4.64 31.37 -40.33
C THR A 16 -4.72 29.95 -39.80
N VAL A 17 -3.75 29.57 -38.97
CA VAL A 17 -3.76 28.32 -38.21
C VAL A 17 -3.71 28.66 -36.74
N VAL A 18 -4.67 28.12 -35.98
CA VAL A 18 -4.68 28.21 -34.51
C VAL A 18 -4.63 26.81 -33.93
N GLY A 19 -3.54 26.49 -33.24
CA GLY A 19 -3.37 25.23 -32.51
C GLY A 19 -3.49 25.48 -31.01
N VAL A 20 -4.27 24.66 -30.30
CA VAL A 20 -4.30 24.63 -28.84
C VAL A 20 -4.16 23.18 -28.37
N THR A 21 -3.17 22.94 -27.53
CA THR A 21 -2.92 21.65 -26.90
C THR A 21 -3.02 21.82 -25.39
N ARG A 22 -3.82 20.95 -24.77
CA ARG A 22 -4.01 20.89 -23.32
C ARG A 22 -3.65 19.49 -22.82
N SER A 23 -2.78 19.44 -21.82
CA SER A 23 -2.49 18.21 -21.09
C SER A 23 -2.75 18.44 -19.61
N ILE A 24 -3.51 17.54 -18.99
CA ILE A 24 -3.79 17.58 -17.56
C ILE A 24 -3.35 16.24 -16.99
N ASN A 25 -2.38 16.29 -16.08
CA ASN A 25 -1.95 15.15 -15.30
C ASN A 25 -2.48 15.32 -13.88
N ARG A 26 -3.26 14.35 -13.40
CA ARG A 26 -3.89 14.36 -12.07
C ARG A 26 -3.40 13.18 -11.27
N LEU A 27 -3.33 13.35 -9.96
CA LEU A 27 -3.11 12.25 -9.06
C LEU A 27 -4.44 11.53 -8.79
N ASN A 28 -4.57 10.26 -9.17
CA ASN A 28 -5.81 9.49 -9.04
C ASN A 28 -6.43 9.57 -7.63
N LEU A 29 -5.61 9.45 -6.59
CA LEU A 29 -6.08 9.52 -5.21
C LEU A 29 -6.42 10.95 -4.79
N ASN A 30 -5.68 11.97 -5.26
CA ASN A 30 -5.87 13.37 -4.87
C ASN A 30 -5.99 14.29 -6.10
N ASN A 31 -7.20 14.46 -6.61
CA ASN A 31 -7.45 15.37 -7.74
C ASN A 31 -7.07 16.84 -7.46
N GLY A 32 -6.88 17.20 -6.18
CA GLY A 32 -6.37 18.51 -5.77
C GLY A 32 -4.89 18.76 -6.11
N ILE A 33 -4.13 17.72 -6.45
CA ILE A 33 -2.76 17.83 -6.96
C ILE A 33 -2.80 17.48 -8.44
N ASN A 34 -2.67 18.50 -9.27
CA ASN A 34 -2.66 18.37 -10.72
C ASN A 34 -1.67 19.33 -11.36
N VAL A 35 -1.24 18.95 -12.56
CA VAL A 35 -0.42 19.75 -13.44
C VAL A 35 -1.21 19.96 -14.72
N GLU A 36 -1.38 21.22 -15.09
CA GLU A 36 -1.98 21.61 -16.36
C GLU A 36 -0.92 22.27 -17.25
N LEU A 37 -0.83 21.76 -18.47
CA LEU A 37 0.01 22.27 -19.54
C LEU A 37 -0.88 22.77 -20.67
N ILE A 38 -0.71 24.03 -21.05
CA ILE A 38 -1.41 24.66 -22.17
C ILE A 38 -0.35 25.17 -23.14
N SER A 39 -0.42 24.70 -24.39
CA SER A 39 0.40 25.18 -25.50
C SER A 39 -0.52 25.76 -26.56
N SER A 40 -0.21 26.96 -27.04
CA SER A 40 -0.97 27.62 -28.10
C SER A 40 -0.04 28.05 -29.22
N GLN A 41 -0.47 27.83 -30.46
CA GLN A 41 0.22 28.25 -31.67
C GLN A 41 -0.72 29.11 -32.51
N LYS A 42 -0.19 30.17 -33.09
CA LYS A 42 -0.89 30.98 -34.08
C LYS A 42 0.04 31.26 -35.24
N MET A 43 -0.41 30.96 -36.44
CA MET A 43 0.28 31.28 -37.69
C MET A 43 -0.68 32.07 -38.57
N ASP A 44 -0.28 33.25 -39.01
CA ASP A 44 -1.07 34.13 -39.88
C ASP A 44 -0.29 34.35 -41.19
N LEU A 45 -0.96 34.15 -42.33
CA LEU A 45 -0.46 34.54 -43.64
C LEU A 45 -0.61 36.05 -43.78
N THR A 46 0.51 36.76 -43.75
CA THR A 46 0.52 38.24 -43.82
C THR A 46 0.51 38.73 -45.26
N GLU A 47 1.44 38.25 -46.10
CA GLU A 47 1.60 38.69 -47.48
C GLU A 47 2.14 37.53 -48.35
N THR A 48 1.84 37.58 -49.65
CA THR A 48 2.40 36.65 -50.65
C THR A 48 3.35 37.41 -51.57
N LEU A 49 4.61 36.99 -51.62
CA LEU A 49 5.64 37.60 -52.47
C LEU A 49 5.95 36.69 -53.66
N GLU A 50 5.92 37.23 -54.89
CA GLU A 50 6.35 36.50 -56.07
C GLU A 50 7.88 36.46 -56.16
N THR A 51 8.46 35.26 -56.08
CA THR A 51 9.90 35.05 -56.25
C THR A 51 10.21 34.60 -57.68
N LYS A 52 11.09 35.33 -58.38
CA LYS A 52 11.55 34.98 -59.74
C LYS A 52 12.55 33.82 -59.78
N GLU A 53 13.13 33.45 -58.65
CA GLU A 53 14.10 32.35 -58.54
C GLU A 53 13.39 31.03 -58.19
N LYS A 54 13.39 30.07 -59.12
CA LYS A 54 13.06 28.68 -58.81
C LYS A 54 14.31 27.98 -58.31
N MET A 55 14.38 27.73 -57.01
CA MET A 55 15.46 26.96 -56.42
C MET A 55 15.12 25.47 -56.52
N ILE A 56 15.86 24.74 -57.36
CA ILE A 56 15.72 23.28 -57.49
C ILE A 56 16.89 22.66 -56.72
N ILE A 57 16.58 22.13 -55.54
CA ILE A 57 17.56 21.43 -54.71
C ILE A 57 17.37 19.92 -54.94
N PRO A 58 18.41 19.17 -55.34
CA PRO A 58 18.27 17.80 -55.84
C PRO A 58 18.04 16.75 -54.75
N ASP A 59 18.36 17.04 -53.49
CA ASP A 59 18.14 16.16 -52.35
C ASP A 59 17.85 16.93 -51.06
N LEU A 60 17.27 16.25 -50.07
CA LEU A 60 16.86 16.82 -48.78
C LEU A 60 18.05 17.32 -47.94
N GLN A 61 19.19 16.64 -48.03
CA GLN A 61 20.39 16.90 -47.23
C GLN A 61 21.05 18.22 -47.64
N LYS A 62 21.16 18.45 -48.95
CA LYS A 62 21.60 19.74 -49.51
C LYS A 62 20.63 20.88 -49.23
N ALA A 63 19.33 20.57 -49.09
CA ALA A 63 18.33 21.56 -48.71
C ALA A 63 18.51 21.99 -47.24
N GLU A 64 18.75 21.04 -46.33
CA GLU A 64 19.07 21.30 -44.93
C GLU A 64 20.36 22.12 -44.79
N GLU A 65 21.44 21.72 -45.44
CA GLU A 65 22.72 22.45 -45.41
C GLU A 65 22.60 23.88 -45.94
N PHE A 66 21.81 24.08 -47.01
CA PHE A 66 21.54 25.42 -47.55
C PHE A 66 20.74 26.27 -46.56
N LEU A 67 19.70 25.71 -45.93
CA LEU A 67 18.89 26.40 -44.93
C LEU A 67 19.72 26.75 -43.70
N ASP A 68 20.54 25.82 -43.21
CA ASP A 68 21.46 26.06 -42.09
C ASP A 68 22.40 27.23 -42.36
N LYS A 69 23.00 27.25 -43.55
CA LYS A 69 23.94 28.30 -43.97
C LYS A 69 23.25 29.65 -44.19
N LYS A 70 22.02 29.66 -44.71
CA LYS A 70 21.26 30.89 -45.01
C LYS A 70 20.67 31.52 -43.76
N PHE A 71 20.14 30.72 -42.84
CA PHE A 71 19.49 31.20 -41.62
C PHE A 71 20.45 31.30 -40.42
N GLY A 72 21.66 30.74 -40.53
CA GLY A 72 22.67 30.80 -39.47
C GLY A 72 22.32 29.99 -38.23
N TYR A 73 21.47 28.96 -38.38
CA TYR A 73 21.10 28.02 -37.33
C TYR A 73 21.53 26.61 -37.74
N SER A 74 21.70 25.72 -36.77
CA SER A 74 21.86 24.28 -37.02
C SER A 74 20.57 23.57 -36.61
N HIS A 75 19.96 22.80 -37.50
CA HIS A 75 18.84 21.94 -37.13
C HIS A 75 19.28 20.87 -36.12
N THR A 76 18.50 20.66 -35.07
CA THR A 76 18.64 19.50 -34.18
C THR A 76 17.60 18.47 -34.57
N VAL A 77 18.04 17.30 -35.02
CA VAL A 77 17.15 16.14 -35.20
C VAL A 77 16.61 15.76 -33.84
N SER A 78 15.35 16.09 -33.57
CA SER A 78 14.62 15.57 -32.43
C SER A 78 13.95 14.28 -32.90
N LEU A 79 14.48 13.13 -32.45
CA LEU A 79 13.76 11.87 -32.60
C LEU A 79 12.41 12.03 -31.88
N LEU A 80 11.33 11.64 -32.55
CA LEU A 80 10.06 11.35 -31.87
C LEU A 80 10.39 10.24 -30.86
N PRO A 81 10.41 10.48 -29.54
CA PRO A 81 10.78 9.43 -28.63
C PRO A 81 9.59 8.50 -28.52
N SER A 82 9.77 7.34 -29.12
CA SER A 82 8.92 6.17 -28.92
C SER A 82 9.24 5.44 -27.60
N GLY A 83 9.86 6.11 -26.62
CA GLY A 83 10.33 5.46 -25.39
C GLY A 83 10.33 6.37 -24.16
N ARG A 84 10.26 5.75 -22.98
CA ARG A 84 10.53 6.39 -21.68
C ARG A 84 12.04 6.64 -21.59
N GLU A 85 12.49 7.89 -21.51
CA GLU A 85 13.84 8.19 -21.05
C GLU A 85 13.88 8.01 -19.53
N VAL A 86 14.77 7.14 -19.04
CA VAL A 86 14.98 6.85 -17.60
C VAL A 86 15.99 7.82 -16.97
N GLN A 87 16.52 8.77 -17.73
CA GLN A 87 17.59 9.65 -17.26
C GLN A 87 17.01 10.71 -16.32
N HIS A 88 17.16 10.49 -15.01
CA HIS A 88 16.67 11.41 -13.98
C HIS A 88 17.63 12.56 -13.74
N CYS A 89 18.91 12.40 -14.09
CA CYS A 89 19.85 13.49 -13.97
C CYS A 89 20.87 13.61 -15.10
N THR A 90 20.91 14.78 -15.71
CA THR A 90 21.85 15.12 -16.80
C THR A 90 22.78 16.30 -16.46
N LYS A 91 22.45 17.14 -15.46
CA LYS A 91 23.26 18.31 -15.06
C LYS A 91 23.18 18.57 -13.54
N ASP A 92 24.33 18.91 -12.93
CA ASP A 92 24.50 19.34 -11.53
C ASP A 92 24.08 18.33 -10.44
N CYS A 93 24.06 17.02 -10.73
CA CYS A 93 23.82 16.01 -9.70
C CYS A 93 25.07 15.71 -8.88
N LEU A 94 24.86 15.62 -7.57
CA LEU A 94 25.83 15.11 -6.63
C LEU A 94 25.93 13.59 -6.77
N SER A 95 27.13 13.04 -6.62
CA SER A 95 27.31 11.59 -6.59
C SER A 95 26.57 10.99 -5.39
N PRO A 96 26.16 9.70 -5.44
CA PRO A 96 25.56 9.02 -4.28
C PRO A 96 26.43 9.11 -3.01
N LEU A 97 27.76 9.04 -3.16
CA LEU A 97 28.72 9.17 -2.05
C LEU A 97 28.70 10.58 -1.42
N ASP A 98 28.62 11.64 -2.24
CA ASP A 98 28.51 13.01 -1.74
C ASP A 98 27.17 13.27 -1.04
N LEU A 99 26.11 12.61 -1.52
CA LEU A 99 24.79 12.71 -0.91
C LEU A 99 24.69 11.98 0.42
N ILE A 100 25.41 10.87 0.61
CA ILE A 100 25.51 10.21 1.93
C ILE A 100 26.07 11.19 2.94
N LYS A 101 27.20 11.85 2.64
CA LYS A 101 27.82 12.82 3.57
C LYS A 101 26.87 13.95 3.96
N LYS A 102 26.01 14.39 3.03
CA LYS A 102 25.04 15.47 3.28
C LYS A 102 23.75 15.02 3.98
N ASN A 103 23.33 13.76 3.79
CA ASN A 103 22.03 13.28 4.26
C ASN A 103 22.12 12.16 5.30
N LYS A 104 23.31 11.81 5.80
CA LYS A 104 23.52 10.75 6.80
C LYS A 104 22.61 10.90 8.02
N GLU A 105 22.50 12.12 8.54
CA GLU A 105 21.59 12.41 9.66
C GLU A 105 20.13 12.18 9.27
N ASN A 106 19.69 12.67 8.11
CA ASN A 106 18.31 12.47 7.65
C ASN A 106 17.96 11.01 7.34
N LEU A 107 18.96 10.17 7.04
CA LEU A 107 18.81 8.74 6.79
C LEU A 107 19.04 7.88 8.04
N SER A 108 19.25 8.48 9.23
CA SER A 108 19.38 7.72 10.48
C SER A 108 18.06 7.12 10.93
N ASN A 109 18.13 6.10 11.79
CA ASN A 109 16.95 5.47 12.40
C ASN A 109 16.07 6.50 13.14
N ASP A 110 16.65 7.46 13.85
CA ASP A 110 15.94 8.48 14.64
C ASP A 110 15.12 9.48 13.78
N ASN A 111 15.43 9.55 12.49
CA ASN A 111 14.75 10.43 11.54
C ASN A 111 13.79 9.68 10.61
N LEU A 112 13.71 8.35 10.70
CA LEU A 112 12.62 7.60 10.09
C LEU A 112 11.27 8.11 10.61
N SER A 113 10.24 8.01 9.80
CA SER A 113 8.92 8.62 10.01
C SER A 113 8.85 10.16 9.92
N LYS A 114 9.95 10.85 9.57
CA LYS A 114 9.98 12.31 9.32
C LYS A 114 10.04 12.63 7.84
N MET A 115 9.53 13.82 7.48
CA MET A 115 9.57 14.30 6.09
C MET A 115 11.01 14.47 5.56
N SER A 116 11.98 14.74 6.44
CA SER A 116 13.40 14.86 6.07
C SER A 116 13.99 13.55 5.55
N SER A 117 13.64 12.42 6.18
CA SER A 117 14.08 11.09 5.73
C SER A 117 13.46 10.73 4.39
N ALA A 118 12.15 10.95 4.23
CA ALA A 118 11.47 10.77 2.94
C ALA A 118 12.11 11.61 1.82
N SER A 119 12.48 12.87 2.09
CA SER A 119 13.17 13.72 1.10
C SER A 119 14.58 13.23 0.79
N ALA A 120 15.34 12.80 1.80
CA ALA A 120 16.67 12.24 1.61
C ALA A 120 16.63 10.95 0.78
N PHE A 121 15.67 10.07 1.07
CA PHE A 121 15.40 8.85 0.33
C PHE A 121 15.12 9.12 -1.16
N LEU A 122 14.20 10.04 -1.49
CA LEU A 122 13.90 10.41 -2.89
C LEU A 122 15.12 10.99 -3.62
N LYS A 123 15.93 11.80 -2.94
CA LYS A 123 17.17 12.35 -3.54
C LYS A 123 18.18 11.25 -3.84
N MET A 124 18.35 10.29 -2.94
CA MET A 124 19.25 9.16 -3.14
C MET A 124 18.80 8.27 -4.30
N ILE A 125 17.50 7.96 -4.43
CA ILE A 125 16.97 7.18 -5.55
C ILE A 125 17.32 7.85 -6.88
N ARG A 126 17.02 9.15 -7.02
CA ARG A 126 17.34 9.89 -8.26
C ARG A 126 18.83 9.85 -8.60
N ALA A 127 19.70 9.85 -7.60
CA ALA A 127 21.14 9.76 -7.81
C ALA A 127 21.64 8.36 -8.15
N MET A 128 20.94 7.30 -7.74
CA MET A 128 21.36 5.91 -7.98
C MET A 128 20.80 5.31 -9.29
N ARG A 129 19.79 5.93 -9.92
CA ARG A 129 19.18 5.43 -11.17
C ARG A 129 20.14 5.40 -12.36
N ASP A 130 21.05 6.36 -12.46
CA ASP A 130 21.95 6.53 -13.61
C ASP A 130 23.39 6.05 -13.32
N VAL A 131 23.58 5.21 -12.29
CA VAL A 131 24.91 4.84 -11.78
C VAL A 131 25.28 3.39 -12.09
N GLU A 132 26.55 3.16 -12.40
CA GLU A 132 27.12 1.83 -12.63
C GLU A 132 27.22 1.00 -11.33
N LYS A 133 27.23 -0.33 -11.50
CA LYS A 133 27.22 -1.31 -10.41
C LYS A 133 28.31 -1.07 -9.37
N ASP A 134 29.54 -0.79 -9.79
CA ASP A 134 30.70 -0.66 -8.90
C ASP A 134 30.54 0.52 -7.94
N LEU A 135 30.02 1.65 -8.44
CA LEU A 135 29.78 2.82 -7.60
C LEU A 135 28.61 2.59 -6.63
N VAL A 136 27.60 1.79 -6.99
CA VAL A 136 26.55 1.36 -6.06
C VAL A 136 27.13 0.50 -4.94
N VAL A 137 27.96 -0.50 -5.26
CA VAL A 137 28.61 -1.35 -4.25
C VAL A 137 29.49 -0.53 -3.32
N GLN A 138 30.29 0.39 -3.86
CA GLN A 138 31.11 1.33 -3.07
C GLN A 138 30.23 2.20 -2.16
N THR A 139 29.09 2.67 -2.64
CA THR A 139 28.14 3.48 -1.87
C THR A 139 27.56 2.69 -0.68
N LEU A 140 27.18 1.43 -0.90
CA LEU A 140 26.60 0.57 0.14
C LEU A 140 27.63 0.11 1.18
N THR A 141 28.90 -0.03 0.80
CA THR A 141 29.99 -0.53 1.65
C THR A 141 30.87 0.55 2.27
N HIS A 142 30.63 1.82 1.94
CA HIS A 142 31.42 2.94 2.44
C HIS A 142 31.35 3.03 3.98
N PRO A 143 32.43 3.42 4.70
CA PRO A 143 32.42 3.53 6.16
C PRO A 143 31.34 4.47 6.71
N ASP A 144 31.02 5.54 5.99
CA ASP A 144 29.94 6.46 6.36
C ASP A 144 28.53 5.85 6.30
N SER A 145 28.39 4.71 5.61
CA SER A 145 27.12 4.01 5.42
C SER A 145 26.77 3.10 6.61
N TYR A 146 27.71 2.80 7.51
CA TYR A 146 27.55 1.76 8.54
C TYR A 146 26.23 1.84 9.35
N TYR A 147 25.84 3.05 9.80
CA TYR A 147 24.62 3.26 10.60
C TYR A 147 23.34 3.47 9.77
N ILE A 148 23.46 3.51 8.44
CA ILE A 148 22.36 3.77 7.51
C ILE A 148 22.23 2.68 6.42
N VAL A 149 22.98 1.58 6.53
CA VAL A 149 22.90 0.43 5.61
C VAL A 149 21.46 0.00 5.37
N PRO A 150 20.60 -0.12 6.40
CA PRO A 150 19.23 -0.54 6.18
C PRO A 150 18.45 0.45 5.26
N GLN A 151 18.62 1.76 5.45
CA GLN A 151 17.98 2.78 4.61
C GLN A 151 18.56 2.81 3.21
N LEU A 152 19.84 2.48 3.04
CA LEU A 152 20.44 2.36 1.71
C LEU A 152 19.95 1.12 0.95
N ILE A 153 19.62 0.03 1.65
CA ILE A 153 18.91 -1.11 1.07
C ILE A 153 17.52 -0.68 0.58
N ASP A 154 16.80 0.14 1.36
CA ASP A 154 15.52 0.71 0.92
C ASP A 154 15.69 1.52 -0.37
N VAL A 155 16.74 2.34 -0.47
CA VAL A 155 17.03 3.13 -1.68
C VAL A 155 17.36 2.22 -2.86
N ALA A 156 18.27 1.26 -2.67
CA ALA A 156 18.74 0.39 -3.74
C ALA A 156 17.60 -0.47 -4.31
N SER A 157 16.73 -1.00 -3.45
CA SER A 157 15.54 -1.76 -3.86
C SER A 157 14.54 -0.87 -4.62
N ALA A 158 14.26 0.34 -4.13
CA ALA A 158 13.34 1.27 -4.78
C ALA A 158 13.86 1.85 -6.11
N THR A 159 15.18 1.81 -6.33
CA THR A 159 15.85 2.30 -7.54
C THR A 159 15.48 1.47 -8.78
N GLN A 160 15.24 0.17 -8.63
CA GLN A 160 14.71 -0.72 -9.68
C GLN A 160 15.55 -0.81 -10.97
N THR A 161 16.87 -0.59 -10.89
CA THR A 161 17.79 -0.74 -12.04
C THR A 161 18.58 -2.05 -11.99
N PRO A 162 19.04 -2.58 -13.15
CA PRO A 162 19.89 -3.77 -13.20
C PRO A 162 21.17 -3.61 -12.35
N SER A 163 21.81 -2.43 -12.39
CA SER A 163 22.98 -2.13 -11.57
C SER A 163 22.68 -2.28 -10.09
N SER A 164 21.62 -1.62 -9.61
CA SER A 164 21.26 -1.62 -8.19
C SER A 164 20.91 -3.01 -7.68
N HIS A 165 20.09 -3.74 -8.43
CA HIS A 165 19.68 -5.11 -8.09
C HIS A 165 20.88 -6.06 -8.05
N SER A 166 21.74 -6.02 -9.05
CA SER A 166 22.94 -6.86 -9.11
C SER A 166 23.91 -6.59 -7.97
N SER A 167 24.08 -5.32 -7.58
CA SER A 167 24.88 -4.93 -6.42
C SER A 167 24.31 -5.51 -5.11
N ILE A 168 22.99 -5.49 -4.93
CA ILE A 168 22.35 -6.08 -3.75
C ILE A 168 22.49 -7.61 -3.75
N MET A 169 22.30 -8.27 -4.89
CA MET A 169 22.46 -9.72 -5.02
C MET A 169 23.90 -10.19 -4.78
N GLU A 170 24.90 -9.32 -4.99
CA GLU A 170 26.29 -9.59 -4.65
C GLU A 170 26.57 -9.45 -3.15
N LEU A 171 25.93 -8.47 -2.49
CA LEU A 171 26.18 -8.14 -1.09
C LEU A 171 25.37 -8.96 -0.09
N LEU A 172 24.18 -9.43 -0.48
CA LEU A 172 23.26 -10.16 0.40
C LEU A 172 23.26 -11.66 0.09
N SER A 173 23.40 -12.48 1.14
CA SER A 173 23.22 -13.93 1.05
C SER A 173 21.80 -14.32 1.47
N PHE A 174 21.08 -15.00 0.57
CA PHE A 174 19.78 -15.62 0.87
C PHE A 174 19.92 -17.04 1.44
N GLU A 175 21.14 -17.57 1.50
CA GLU A 175 21.45 -18.93 1.95
C GLU A 175 22.07 -18.92 3.37
N ASP A 176 22.26 -17.74 3.98
CA ASP A 176 22.78 -17.59 5.34
C ASP A 176 21.67 -17.63 6.40
N THR A 177 22.07 -17.70 7.68
CA THR A 177 21.14 -17.65 8.83
C THR A 177 20.74 -16.23 9.22
N ASN A 178 21.53 -15.21 8.87
CA ASN A 178 21.17 -13.82 9.09
C ASN A 178 20.19 -13.35 8.01
N ILE A 179 18.97 -13.03 8.42
CA ILE A 179 17.89 -12.70 7.51
C ILE A 179 17.55 -11.21 7.47
N ASP A 180 18.15 -10.38 8.32
CA ASP A 180 17.66 -9.00 8.56
C ASP A 180 17.74 -8.13 7.29
N TYR A 181 18.89 -8.14 6.60
CA TYR A 181 19.07 -7.38 5.36
C TYR A 181 18.35 -7.99 4.15
N PRO A 182 18.40 -9.31 3.90
CA PRO A 182 17.57 -9.93 2.87
C PRO A 182 16.06 -9.69 3.07
N GLU A 183 15.56 -9.80 4.31
CA GLU A 183 14.15 -9.56 4.62
C GLU A 183 13.77 -8.09 4.41
N ARG A 184 14.64 -7.14 4.79
CA ARG A 184 14.42 -5.72 4.51
C ARG A 184 14.38 -5.42 3.01
N TYR A 185 15.30 -5.98 2.24
CA TYR A 185 15.31 -5.85 0.78
C TYR A 185 14.01 -6.39 0.16
N LEU A 186 13.56 -7.57 0.58
CA LEU A 186 12.30 -8.16 0.09
C LEU A 186 11.08 -7.34 0.50
N PHE A 187 11.07 -6.80 1.72
CA PHE A 187 10.01 -5.93 2.22
C PHE A 187 9.85 -4.68 1.35
N THR A 188 10.93 -3.96 1.06
CA THR A 188 10.85 -2.73 0.26
C THR A 188 10.61 -3.03 -1.22
N LEU A 189 11.22 -4.09 -1.74
CA LEU A 189 11.04 -4.51 -3.13
C LEU A 189 9.59 -4.94 -3.43
N ALA A 190 8.85 -5.46 -2.44
CA ALA A 190 7.44 -5.81 -2.63
C ALA A 190 6.55 -4.63 -3.08
N TYR A 191 7.03 -3.39 -2.90
CA TYR A 191 6.38 -2.15 -3.33
C TYR A 191 7.01 -1.54 -4.59
N ALA A 192 7.82 -2.31 -5.33
CA ALA A 192 8.39 -1.86 -6.61
C ALA A 192 7.28 -1.40 -7.56
N THR A 193 7.42 -0.20 -8.09
CA THR A 193 6.45 0.47 -8.96
C THR A 193 6.44 -0.06 -10.40
N HIS A 194 7.58 -0.55 -10.86
CA HIS A 194 7.82 -1.05 -12.21
C HIS A 194 8.78 -2.26 -12.20
N PRO A 195 8.41 -3.38 -11.57
CA PRO A 195 9.28 -4.55 -11.53
C PRO A 195 9.60 -5.06 -12.94
N GLU A 196 10.87 -5.40 -13.17
CA GLU A 196 11.35 -5.94 -14.43
C GLU A 196 11.69 -7.44 -14.34
N GLU A 197 11.78 -8.08 -15.51
CA GLU A 197 11.94 -9.54 -15.62
C GLU A 197 13.23 -10.06 -14.97
N PHE A 198 14.31 -9.28 -14.95
CA PHE A 198 15.57 -9.69 -14.31
C PHE A 198 15.42 -9.88 -12.79
N ILE A 199 14.63 -9.02 -12.12
CA ILE A 199 14.33 -9.13 -10.69
C ILE A 199 13.51 -10.40 -10.44
N LEU A 200 12.46 -10.61 -11.25
CA LEU A 200 11.55 -11.75 -11.10
C LEU A 200 12.26 -13.08 -11.30
N LYS A 201 13.17 -13.17 -12.29
CA LYS A 201 13.97 -14.38 -12.56
C LYS A 201 14.82 -14.79 -11.38
N ASP A 202 15.53 -13.84 -10.76
CA ASP A 202 16.39 -14.13 -9.61
C ASP A 202 15.56 -14.57 -8.40
N LEU A 203 14.48 -13.86 -8.09
CA LEU A 203 13.61 -14.24 -6.97
C LEU A 203 12.92 -15.58 -7.20
N LEU A 204 12.49 -15.87 -8.43
CA LEU A 204 11.88 -17.15 -8.77
C LEU A 204 12.87 -18.32 -8.63
N LYS A 205 14.15 -18.09 -8.97
CA LYS A 205 15.22 -19.06 -8.75
C LYS A 205 15.37 -19.40 -7.26
N PHE A 206 15.35 -18.40 -6.38
CA PHE A 206 15.39 -18.65 -4.93
C PHE A 206 14.10 -19.29 -4.42
N PHE A 207 12.94 -18.90 -4.97
CA PHE A 207 11.64 -19.43 -4.56
C PHE A 207 11.52 -20.94 -4.79
N LYS A 208 12.10 -21.43 -5.90
CA LYS A 208 12.16 -22.85 -6.28
C LYS A 208 13.15 -23.67 -5.45
N LYS A 209 14.18 -23.03 -4.88
CA LYS A 209 15.16 -23.69 -4.01
C LYS A 209 14.58 -23.91 -2.61
N LYS A 210 15.14 -24.86 -1.86
CA LYS A 210 14.87 -25.00 -0.42
C LYS A 210 15.85 -24.10 0.34
N LEU A 211 15.37 -23.00 0.90
CA LEU A 211 16.20 -22.08 1.69
C LEU A 211 16.37 -22.58 3.14
N PRO A 212 17.49 -22.28 3.82
CA PRO A 212 17.71 -22.69 5.21
C PRO A 212 16.73 -22.05 6.20
N SER A 213 16.39 -20.77 5.99
CA SER A 213 15.45 -20.05 6.84
C SER A 213 14.03 -20.10 6.28
N PRO A 214 13.06 -20.73 6.98
CA PRO A 214 11.67 -20.76 6.52
C PRO A 214 11.02 -19.36 6.56
N LYS A 215 11.44 -18.49 7.49
CA LYS A 215 10.96 -17.10 7.57
C LYS A 215 11.37 -16.30 6.34
N LEU A 216 12.63 -16.43 5.92
CA LEU A 216 13.11 -15.76 4.71
C LEU A 216 12.43 -16.29 3.44
N HIS A 217 12.22 -17.62 3.37
CA HIS A 217 11.48 -18.22 2.25
C HIS A 217 10.05 -17.70 2.18
N GLU A 218 9.40 -17.51 3.32
CA GLU A 218 8.08 -16.90 3.37
C GLU A 218 8.10 -15.45 2.88
N SER A 219 8.98 -14.60 3.42
CA SER A 219 9.12 -13.22 2.98
C SER A 219 9.43 -13.12 1.47
N LEU A 220 10.22 -14.06 0.93
CA LEU A 220 10.50 -14.16 -0.50
C LEU A 220 9.23 -14.51 -1.31
N GLY A 221 8.46 -15.50 -0.86
CA GLY A 221 7.22 -15.90 -1.52
C GLY A 221 6.17 -14.79 -1.52
N LEU A 222 6.01 -14.06 -0.41
CA LEU A 222 5.09 -12.94 -0.30
C LEU A 222 5.52 -11.76 -1.18
N CYS A 223 6.83 -11.44 -1.20
CA CYS A 223 7.41 -10.41 -2.08
C CYS A 223 7.20 -10.77 -3.56
N LEU A 224 7.57 -11.99 -3.97
CA LEU A 224 7.42 -12.45 -5.36
C LEU A 224 5.95 -12.41 -5.79
N GLY A 225 5.01 -12.82 -4.93
CA GLY A 225 3.57 -12.70 -5.21
C GLY A 225 3.16 -11.24 -5.45
N ALA A 226 3.61 -10.31 -4.61
CA ALA A 226 3.28 -8.89 -4.75
C ALA A 226 3.83 -8.29 -6.05
N LEU A 227 5.06 -8.66 -6.40
CA LEU A 227 5.67 -8.25 -7.66
C LEU A 227 4.95 -8.82 -8.89
N MET A 228 4.51 -10.07 -8.83
CA MET A 228 3.75 -10.72 -9.91
C MET A 228 2.41 -10.02 -10.12
N TYR A 229 1.73 -9.61 -9.05
CA TYR A 229 0.52 -8.80 -9.16
C TYR A 229 0.78 -7.47 -9.88
N THR A 230 1.84 -6.75 -9.49
CA THR A 230 2.19 -5.48 -10.16
C THR A 230 2.58 -5.72 -11.63
N TYR A 231 3.40 -6.73 -11.92
CA TYR A 231 3.89 -7.03 -13.26
C TYR A 231 2.78 -7.50 -14.21
N CYS A 232 1.97 -8.48 -13.81
CA CYS A 232 0.88 -9.00 -14.64
C CYS A 232 -0.34 -8.07 -14.61
N ILE A 233 -0.94 -7.82 -13.44
CA ILE A 233 -2.24 -7.15 -13.35
C ILE A 233 -2.14 -5.64 -13.57
N LYS A 234 -1.15 -4.96 -12.98
CA LYS A 234 -1.06 -3.49 -13.07
C LYS A 234 -0.36 -3.00 -14.34
N LEU A 235 0.69 -3.70 -14.81
CA LEU A 235 1.42 -3.34 -16.03
C LEU A 235 0.91 -4.05 -17.29
N GLY A 236 0.07 -5.08 -17.16
CA GLY A 236 -0.52 -5.78 -18.30
C GLY A 236 0.42 -6.80 -18.96
N HIS A 237 1.39 -7.36 -18.23
CA HIS A 237 2.36 -8.33 -18.75
C HIS A 237 2.03 -9.80 -18.41
N CYS A 238 0.75 -10.15 -18.30
CA CYS A 238 0.33 -11.51 -17.91
C CYS A 238 0.74 -12.60 -18.91
N ASP A 239 0.87 -12.26 -20.20
CA ASP A 239 1.20 -13.22 -21.27
C ASP A 239 2.67 -13.66 -21.30
N LYS A 240 3.49 -13.22 -20.34
CA LYS A 240 4.93 -13.50 -20.29
C LYS A 240 5.22 -14.85 -19.63
N ASP A 241 6.18 -15.59 -20.18
CA ASP A 241 6.56 -16.93 -19.70
C ASP A 241 6.91 -16.98 -18.21
N ILE A 242 7.52 -15.91 -17.67
CA ILE A 242 7.90 -15.81 -16.26
C ILE A 242 6.69 -15.91 -15.31
N VAL A 243 5.52 -15.42 -15.74
CA VAL A 243 4.27 -15.46 -14.96
C VAL A 243 3.76 -16.90 -14.93
N THR A 244 3.71 -17.56 -16.09
CA THR A 244 3.33 -18.97 -16.21
C THR A 244 4.28 -19.88 -15.42
N GLU A 245 5.58 -19.62 -15.47
CA GLU A 245 6.59 -20.35 -14.72
C GLU A 245 6.39 -20.23 -13.20
N TYR A 246 6.04 -19.04 -12.71
CA TYR A 246 5.69 -18.81 -11.31
C TYR A 246 4.39 -19.53 -10.90
N ILE A 247 3.34 -19.43 -11.71
CA ILE A 247 2.05 -20.09 -11.47
C ILE A 247 2.25 -21.60 -11.31
N ASN A 248 2.89 -22.22 -12.31
CA ASN A 248 3.16 -23.66 -12.29
C ASN A 248 4.00 -24.05 -11.08
N SER A 249 5.07 -23.29 -10.79
CA SER A 249 5.92 -23.58 -9.64
C SER A 249 5.18 -23.49 -8.31
N ALA A 250 4.30 -22.50 -8.13
CA ALA A 250 3.52 -22.36 -6.90
C ALA A 250 2.49 -23.49 -6.73
N LEU A 251 1.79 -23.86 -7.81
CA LEU A 251 0.80 -24.94 -7.81
C LEU A 251 1.44 -26.32 -7.60
N ASP A 252 2.55 -26.60 -8.29
CA ASP A 252 3.30 -27.86 -8.15
C ASP A 252 3.81 -28.03 -6.71
N GLN A 253 4.40 -26.97 -6.15
CA GLN A 253 4.87 -27.00 -4.75
C GLN A 253 3.71 -27.15 -3.76
N TYR A 254 2.55 -26.55 -4.03
CA TYR A 254 1.37 -26.65 -3.16
C TYR A 254 0.79 -28.07 -3.14
N SER A 255 0.69 -28.70 -4.31
CA SER A 255 0.19 -30.07 -4.43
C SER A 255 1.15 -31.11 -3.85
N ALA A 256 2.46 -30.87 -3.93
CA ALA A 256 3.49 -31.77 -3.42
C ALA A 256 3.66 -31.71 -1.89
N THR A 257 3.34 -30.59 -1.24
CA THR A 257 3.62 -30.41 0.20
C THR A 257 2.49 -30.90 1.11
N LYS A 258 2.88 -31.57 2.20
CA LYS A 258 1.99 -31.89 3.34
C LYS A 258 2.25 -30.98 4.55
N ASP A 259 3.35 -30.23 4.53
CA ASP A 259 3.71 -29.33 5.63
C ASP A 259 2.79 -28.11 5.64
N GLU A 260 2.13 -27.89 6.79
CA GLU A 260 1.19 -26.80 7.02
C GLU A 260 1.86 -25.43 6.85
N ARG A 261 3.09 -25.26 7.38
CA ARG A 261 3.82 -23.98 7.25
C ARG A 261 4.10 -23.67 5.77
N ARG A 262 4.55 -24.67 5.01
CA ARG A 262 4.76 -24.52 3.57
C ARG A 262 3.48 -24.22 2.81
N LYS A 263 2.34 -24.85 3.16
CA LYS A 263 1.04 -24.53 2.57
C LYS A 263 0.62 -23.09 2.82
N LEU A 264 0.73 -22.63 4.07
CA LEU A 264 0.40 -21.25 4.45
C LEU A 264 1.25 -20.24 3.67
N MET A 265 2.56 -20.51 3.56
CA MET A 265 3.47 -19.69 2.76
C MET A 265 3.02 -19.55 1.30
N LEU A 266 2.66 -20.68 0.66
CA LEU A 266 2.21 -20.70 -0.74
C LEU A 266 0.86 -20.00 -0.91
N ILE A 267 -0.09 -20.21 0.00
CA ILE A 267 -1.39 -19.51 -0.02
C ILE A 267 -1.19 -18.00 0.12
N ARG A 268 -0.33 -17.54 1.04
CA ARG A 268 -0.02 -16.11 1.22
C ARG A 268 0.71 -15.51 0.01
N SER A 269 1.56 -16.29 -0.66
CA SER A 269 2.16 -15.90 -1.94
C SER A 269 1.09 -15.73 -3.02
N MET A 270 0.15 -16.69 -3.13
CA MET A 270 -0.99 -16.61 -4.06
C MET A 270 -1.95 -15.47 -3.72
N GLU A 271 -2.15 -15.15 -2.43
CA GLU A 271 -2.91 -13.98 -1.97
C GLU A 271 -2.32 -12.68 -2.51
N ASN A 272 -1.01 -12.50 -2.35
CA ASN A 272 -0.34 -11.32 -2.86
C ASN A 272 -0.34 -11.27 -4.40
N ALA A 273 -0.26 -12.41 -5.09
CA ALA A 273 -0.30 -12.46 -6.54
C ALA A 273 -1.70 -12.21 -7.14
N ALA A 274 -2.75 -12.68 -6.45
CA ALA A 274 -4.17 -12.55 -6.83
C ALA A 274 -4.47 -12.93 -8.29
N LEU A 275 -3.76 -13.94 -8.82
CA LEU A 275 -3.91 -14.40 -10.20
C LEU A 275 -5.12 -15.35 -10.33
N PRO A 276 -5.98 -15.20 -11.34
CA PRO A 276 -7.18 -16.02 -11.53
C PRO A 276 -6.92 -17.54 -11.50
N GLU A 277 -5.76 -17.99 -11.96
CA GLU A 277 -5.33 -19.38 -12.04
C GLU A 277 -5.21 -20.04 -10.66
N PHE A 278 -4.98 -19.26 -9.60
CA PHE A 278 -4.92 -19.78 -8.22
C PHE A 278 -6.28 -19.96 -7.58
N LEU A 279 -7.34 -19.34 -8.13
CA LEU A 279 -8.67 -19.32 -7.53
C LEU A 279 -9.23 -20.73 -7.26
N PRO A 280 -9.17 -21.71 -8.19
CA PRO A 280 -9.66 -23.07 -7.93
C PRO A 280 -8.94 -23.75 -6.76
N THR A 281 -7.62 -23.57 -6.67
CA THR A 281 -6.79 -24.15 -5.61
C THR A 281 -7.11 -23.52 -4.25
N LEU A 282 -7.29 -22.20 -4.21
CA LEU A 282 -7.67 -21.48 -2.99
C LEU A 282 -9.07 -21.89 -2.50
N LEU A 283 -10.05 -22.00 -3.40
CA LEU A 283 -11.39 -22.45 -3.04
C LEU A 283 -11.40 -23.90 -2.54
N ASN A 284 -10.64 -24.78 -3.18
CA ASN A 284 -10.49 -26.16 -2.73
C ASN A 284 -9.83 -26.24 -1.35
N ALA A 285 -8.78 -25.45 -1.11
CA ALA A 285 -8.10 -25.36 0.19
C ALA A 285 -9.03 -24.85 1.29
N ALA A 286 -9.81 -23.80 1.00
CA ALA A 286 -10.80 -23.23 1.91
C ALA A 286 -11.88 -24.25 2.32
N ALA A 287 -12.32 -25.08 1.38
CA ALA A 287 -13.39 -26.05 1.61
C ALA A 287 -12.89 -27.35 2.28
N THR A 288 -11.77 -27.91 1.83
CA THR A 288 -11.44 -29.32 2.09
C THR A 288 -10.21 -29.56 2.98
N ASP A 289 -9.38 -28.54 3.26
CA ASP A 289 -8.15 -28.77 4.03
C ASP A 289 -8.45 -29.18 5.49
N LYS A 290 -7.58 -30.01 6.05
CA LYS A 290 -7.71 -30.49 7.43
C LYS A 290 -7.41 -29.40 8.45
N SER A 291 -6.49 -28.49 8.14
CA SER A 291 -6.14 -27.39 9.04
C SER A 291 -7.09 -26.20 8.86
N TYR A 292 -7.71 -25.78 9.96
CA TYR A 292 -8.55 -24.58 9.98
C TYR A 292 -7.74 -23.30 9.71
N THR A 293 -6.45 -23.27 10.06
CA THR A 293 -5.60 -22.11 9.76
C THR A 293 -5.39 -21.95 8.25
N VAL A 294 -5.21 -23.08 7.55
CA VAL A 294 -5.09 -23.14 6.09
C VAL A 294 -6.42 -22.74 5.44
N CYS A 295 -7.55 -23.21 5.97
CA CYS A 295 -8.88 -22.83 5.48
C CYS A 295 -9.08 -21.30 5.61
N SER A 296 -8.82 -20.75 6.80
CA SER A 296 -8.93 -19.32 7.10
C SER A 296 -8.03 -18.47 6.19
N ALA A 297 -6.77 -18.88 6.01
CA ALA A 297 -5.83 -18.19 5.11
C ALA A 297 -6.31 -18.24 3.65
N ALA A 298 -6.83 -19.37 3.18
CA ALA A 298 -7.34 -19.51 1.82
C ALA A 298 -8.57 -18.63 1.55
N VAL A 299 -9.46 -18.45 2.54
CA VAL A 299 -10.57 -17.50 2.44
C VAL A 299 -10.08 -16.06 2.45
N GLN A 300 -9.10 -15.72 3.30
CA GLN A 300 -8.50 -14.37 3.34
C GLN A 300 -7.79 -14.01 2.04
N ALA A 301 -7.18 -14.99 1.37
CA ALA A 301 -6.50 -14.81 0.09
C ALA A 301 -7.40 -14.24 -1.01
N LEU A 302 -8.72 -14.39 -0.87
CA LEU A 302 -9.70 -13.87 -1.82
C LEU A 302 -9.88 -12.35 -1.76
N ARG A 303 -9.28 -11.66 -0.78
CA ARG A 303 -9.46 -10.21 -0.52
C ARG A 303 -9.08 -9.31 -1.70
N ARG A 304 -8.11 -9.70 -2.53
CA ARG A 304 -7.61 -8.90 -3.67
C ARG A 304 -8.32 -9.18 -5.00
N TYR A 305 -9.18 -10.20 -5.06
CA TYR A 305 -9.89 -10.58 -6.28
C TYR A 305 -11.03 -9.61 -6.58
N ASP A 306 -11.38 -9.46 -7.86
CA ASP A 306 -12.53 -8.66 -8.28
C ASP A 306 -13.83 -9.25 -7.72
N SER A 307 -14.71 -8.35 -7.25
CA SER A 307 -16.06 -8.66 -6.79
C SER A 307 -16.85 -9.60 -7.72
N LYS A 308 -16.65 -9.50 -9.03
CA LYS A 308 -17.29 -10.36 -10.03
C LYS A 308 -16.86 -11.82 -9.89
N PHE A 309 -15.57 -12.09 -9.75
CA PHE A 309 -15.05 -13.45 -9.54
C PHE A 309 -15.57 -14.04 -8.22
N ILE A 310 -15.60 -13.23 -7.17
CA ILE A 310 -16.13 -13.66 -5.87
C ILE A 310 -17.62 -14.02 -5.97
N ARG A 311 -18.41 -13.20 -6.64
CA ARG A 311 -19.85 -13.43 -6.79
C ARG A 311 -20.16 -14.68 -7.61
N GLU A 312 -19.46 -14.88 -8.72
CA GLU A 312 -19.77 -15.93 -9.70
C GLU A 312 -19.20 -17.29 -9.29
N GLN A 313 -18.02 -17.34 -8.67
CA GLN A 313 -17.32 -18.62 -8.40
C GLN A 313 -17.15 -18.91 -6.91
N ALA A 314 -16.74 -17.93 -6.09
CA ALA A 314 -16.41 -18.17 -4.69
C ALA A 314 -17.64 -18.22 -3.77
N SER A 315 -18.67 -17.42 -4.04
CA SER A 315 -19.82 -17.23 -3.13
C SER A 315 -20.54 -18.52 -2.74
N PRO A 316 -20.79 -19.50 -3.64
CA PRO A 316 -21.40 -20.77 -3.27
C PRO A 316 -20.55 -21.56 -2.26
N VAL A 317 -19.22 -21.61 -2.47
CA VAL A 317 -18.27 -22.31 -1.60
C VAL A 317 -18.21 -21.63 -0.22
N LEU A 318 -18.08 -20.30 -0.21
CA LEU A 318 -18.03 -19.51 1.03
C LEU A 318 -19.31 -19.62 1.84
N MET A 319 -20.47 -19.69 1.17
CA MET A 319 -21.74 -19.93 1.86
C MET A 319 -21.87 -21.35 2.38
N SER A 320 -21.29 -22.36 1.72
CA SER A 320 -21.22 -23.73 2.28
C SER A 320 -20.40 -23.76 3.56
N ILE A 321 -19.24 -23.08 3.57
CA ILE A 321 -18.37 -22.94 4.75
C ILE A 321 -19.12 -22.25 5.89
N PHE A 322 -19.77 -21.12 5.60
CA PHE A 322 -20.54 -20.38 6.61
C PHE A 322 -21.66 -21.20 7.24
N LYS A 323 -22.39 -21.97 6.42
CA LYS A 323 -23.52 -22.81 6.86
C LYS A 323 -23.10 -24.16 7.43
N GLU A 324 -21.83 -24.54 7.29
CA GLU A 324 -21.30 -25.85 7.69
C GLU A 324 -22.05 -27.02 7.02
N THR A 325 -22.33 -26.90 5.71
CA THR A 325 -23.13 -27.91 4.98
C THR A 325 -22.40 -29.26 4.91
N ASP A 326 -21.09 -29.23 4.65
CA ASP A 326 -20.28 -30.42 4.38
C ASP A 326 -19.54 -30.92 5.63
N ARG A 327 -19.09 -29.98 6.49
CA ARG A 327 -18.36 -30.26 7.73
C ARG A 327 -18.40 -29.06 8.69
N GLN A 328 -17.90 -29.27 9.90
CA GLN A 328 -17.70 -28.21 10.88
C GLN A 328 -16.49 -27.34 10.54
N TYR A 329 -16.59 -26.04 10.85
CA TYR A 329 -15.52 -25.07 10.71
C TYR A 329 -15.39 -24.24 12.00
N ASP A 330 -14.20 -23.70 12.25
CA ASP A 330 -14.00 -22.76 13.34
C ASP A 330 -14.79 -21.45 13.11
N THR A 331 -15.12 -20.76 14.20
CA THR A 331 -15.91 -19.53 14.16
C THR A 331 -15.26 -18.46 13.28
N SER A 332 -13.94 -18.37 13.31
CA SER A 332 -13.21 -17.33 12.60
C SER A 332 -13.23 -17.58 11.09
N THR A 333 -13.03 -18.82 10.62
CA THR A 333 -13.21 -19.15 9.19
C THR A 333 -14.62 -18.86 8.69
N LYS A 334 -15.65 -19.18 9.48
CA LYS A 334 -17.05 -18.87 9.14
C LYS A 334 -17.30 -17.37 9.03
N LEU A 335 -16.76 -16.57 9.97
CA LEU A 335 -16.91 -15.12 9.95
C LEU A 335 -16.19 -14.48 8.77
N ILE A 336 -14.98 -14.93 8.42
CA ILE A 336 -14.26 -14.41 7.25
C ILE A 336 -15.03 -14.77 5.97
N ALA A 337 -15.52 -16.01 5.84
CA ALA A 337 -16.27 -16.43 4.66
C ALA A 337 -17.53 -15.57 4.46
N MET A 338 -18.28 -15.35 5.53
CA MET A 338 -19.44 -14.45 5.54
C MET A 338 -19.05 -13.01 5.20
N GLU A 339 -18.00 -12.48 5.80
CA GLU A 339 -17.52 -11.12 5.54
C GLU A 339 -17.09 -10.92 4.08
N THR A 340 -16.39 -11.90 3.50
CA THR A 340 -16.01 -11.89 2.09
C THR A 340 -17.23 -11.89 1.18
N VAL A 341 -18.28 -12.64 1.50
CA VAL A 341 -19.52 -12.65 0.71
C VAL A 341 -20.28 -11.33 0.83
N ILE A 342 -20.45 -10.79 2.04
CA ILE A 342 -21.24 -9.56 2.25
C ILE A 342 -20.54 -8.33 1.64
N LYS A 343 -19.21 -8.27 1.64
CA LYS A 343 -18.46 -7.16 1.03
C LYS A 343 -18.51 -7.13 -0.50
N ASN A 344 -18.88 -8.23 -1.16
CA ASN A 344 -18.82 -8.39 -2.61
C ASN A 344 -20.22 -8.51 -3.23
N ASP A 345 -21.08 -7.52 -2.96
CA ASP A 345 -22.44 -7.40 -3.52
C ASP A 345 -23.31 -8.68 -3.36
N PRO A 346 -23.73 -9.02 -2.12
CA PRO A 346 -24.50 -10.23 -1.87
C PRO A 346 -25.89 -10.14 -2.51
N CYS A 347 -26.41 -11.28 -2.96
CA CYS A 347 -27.79 -11.36 -3.42
C CYS A 347 -28.78 -11.39 -2.24
N ILE A 348 -30.06 -11.11 -2.51
CA ILE A 348 -31.13 -11.07 -1.50
C ILE A 348 -31.22 -12.37 -0.68
N LEU A 349 -31.13 -13.53 -1.35
CA LEU A 349 -31.26 -14.84 -0.69
C LEU A 349 -30.10 -15.10 0.28
N VAL A 350 -28.88 -14.73 -0.10
CA VAL A 350 -27.69 -14.87 0.74
C VAL A 350 -27.82 -14.02 2.01
N LEU A 351 -28.23 -12.75 1.86
CA LEU A 351 -28.42 -11.88 3.02
C LEU A 351 -29.56 -12.36 3.93
N GLU A 352 -30.62 -12.92 3.34
CA GLU A 352 -31.70 -13.55 4.09
C GLU A 352 -31.20 -14.73 4.94
N ASP A 353 -30.43 -15.63 4.35
CA ASP A 353 -29.86 -16.79 5.04
C ASP A 353 -28.95 -16.38 6.21
N ILE A 354 -28.11 -15.36 6.01
CA ILE A 354 -27.23 -14.83 7.06
C ILE A 354 -28.05 -14.21 8.20
N LEU A 355 -29.11 -13.45 7.89
CA LEU A 355 -29.97 -12.90 8.94
C LEU A 355 -30.74 -13.99 9.67
N LEU A 356 -31.14 -15.06 8.99
CA LEU A 356 -31.80 -16.21 9.63
C LEU A 356 -30.86 -16.97 10.56
N SER A 357 -29.55 -17.00 10.29
CA SER A 357 -28.58 -17.65 11.17
C SER A 357 -28.51 -16.99 12.56
N LEU A 358 -28.85 -15.70 12.67
CA LEU A 358 -28.90 -14.96 13.95
C LEU A 358 -29.96 -15.49 14.92
N LYS A 359 -30.93 -16.29 14.45
CA LYS A 359 -31.88 -17.00 15.33
C LYS A 359 -31.19 -18.06 16.18
N ASN A 360 -30.04 -18.58 15.73
CA ASN A 360 -29.28 -19.58 16.46
C ASN A 360 -28.43 -18.92 17.56
N GLN A 361 -28.92 -18.96 18.79
CA GLN A 361 -28.30 -18.32 19.95
C GLN A 361 -27.23 -19.18 20.66
N LYS A 362 -26.74 -20.27 20.03
CA LYS A 362 -25.69 -21.13 20.62
C LYS A 362 -24.35 -20.40 20.84
N ASN A 363 -24.04 -19.41 20.00
CA ASN A 363 -22.86 -18.56 20.14
C ASN A 363 -23.27 -17.09 19.99
N TYR A 364 -23.35 -16.39 21.12
CA TYR A 364 -23.78 -15.00 21.19
C TYR A 364 -22.74 -14.04 20.60
N GLU A 365 -21.43 -14.35 20.69
CA GLU A 365 -20.37 -13.54 20.12
C GLU A 365 -20.38 -13.59 18.60
N PHE A 366 -20.54 -14.78 18.04
CA PHE A 366 -20.68 -14.98 16.60
C PHE A 366 -21.88 -14.20 16.03
N SER A 367 -23.03 -14.27 16.71
CA SER A 367 -24.24 -13.55 16.30
C SER A 367 -24.11 -12.04 16.47
N ALA A 368 -23.46 -11.58 17.54
CA ALA A 368 -23.19 -10.16 17.77
C ALA A 368 -22.27 -9.58 16.71
N TYR A 369 -21.20 -10.30 16.33
CA TYR A 369 -20.29 -9.86 15.27
C TYR A 369 -21.02 -9.70 13.93
N ILE A 370 -21.78 -10.71 13.51
CA ILE A 370 -22.55 -10.66 12.25
C ILE A 370 -23.49 -9.45 12.23
N LEU A 371 -24.25 -9.26 13.31
CA LEU A 371 -25.18 -8.14 13.41
C LEU A 371 -24.45 -6.80 13.35
N SER A 372 -23.36 -6.64 14.11
CA SER A 372 -22.56 -5.42 14.11
C SER A 372 -21.98 -5.14 12.73
N LYS A 373 -21.52 -6.16 12.01
CA LYS A 373 -20.96 -6.02 10.66
C LYS A 373 -22.01 -5.57 9.64
N ILE A 374 -23.20 -6.17 9.68
CA ILE A 374 -24.32 -5.79 8.81
C ILE A 374 -24.74 -4.33 9.10
N GLN A 375 -24.81 -3.93 10.37
CA GLN A 375 -25.13 -2.56 10.76
C GLN A 375 -24.09 -1.55 10.28
N ASP A 376 -22.80 -1.89 10.41
CA ASP A 376 -21.70 -1.04 9.95
C ASP A 376 -21.71 -0.87 8.43
N LEU A 377 -21.83 -1.96 7.68
CA LEU A 377 -21.92 -1.92 6.22
C LEU A 377 -23.14 -1.13 5.75
N ALA A 378 -24.29 -1.29 6.43
CA ALA A 378 -25.47 -0.49 6.13
C ALA A 378 -25.26 1.00 6.46
N ARG A 379 -24.37 1.36 7.41
CA ARG A 379 -24.05 2.76 7.71
C ARG A 379 -23.22 3.40 6.60
N VAL A 380 -22.25 2.67 6.07
CA VAL A 380 -21.27 3.17 5.09
C VAL A 380 -21.79 3.09 3.66
N ASP A 381 -22.41 1.97 3.27
CA ASP A 381 -22.88 1.73 1.90
C ASP A 381 -24.41 1.87 1.77
N PHE A 382 -24.83 2.86 0.97
CA PHE A 382 -26.22 3.10 0.65
C PHE A 382 -26.86 1.96 -0.15
N LYS A 383 -26.12 1.31 -1.05
CA LYS A 383 -26.63 0.18 -1.85
C LYS A 383 -26.95 -1.00 -0.94
N PHE A 384 -25.99 -1.39 -0.10
CA PHE A 384 -26.20 -2.43 0.91
C PHE A 384 -27.35 -2.08 1.87
N ARG A 385 -27.47 -0.83 2.32
CA ARG A 385 -28.60 -0.38 3.16
C ARG A 385 -29.95 -0.62 2.48
N SER A 386 -30.08 -0.26 1.21
CA SER A 386 -31.32 -0.46 0.44
C SER A 386 -31.67 -1.95 0.33
N LEU A 387 -30.67 -2.78 0.03
CA LEU A 387 -30.80 -4.24 -0.01
C LEU A 387 -31.28 -4.78 1.34
N LEU A 388 -30.62 -4.41 2.44
CA LEU A 388 -30.98 -4.84 3.80
C LEU A 388 -32.43 -4.48 4.16
N ILE A 389 -32.85 -3.24 3.87
CA ILE A 389 -34.24 -2.80 4.11
C ILE A 389 -35.24 -3.67 3.33
N SER A 390 -34.90 -4.05 2.09
CA SER A 390 -35.76 -4.91 1.27
C SER A 390 -35.93 -6.32 1.88
N VAL A 391 -34.85 -6.90 2.40
CA VAL A 391 -34.87 -8.23 3.05
C VAL A 391 -35.66 -8.18 4.36
N LEU A 392 -35.44 -7.15 5.18
CA LEU A 392 -36.12 -6.98 6.46
C LEU A 392 -37.64 -6.90 6.30
N LYS A 393 -38.11 -6.19 5.25
CA LYS A 393 -39.55 -6.08 4.93
C LYS A 393 -40.15 -7.42 4.49
N ARG A 394 -39.45 -8.19 3.66
CA ARG A 394 -39.97 -9.44 3.07
C ARG A 394 -40.27 -10.52 4.10
N LYS A 395 -39.40 -10.69 5.11
CA LYS A 395 -39.47 -11.81 6.07
C LYS A 395 -39.85 -11.39 7.49
N LYS A 396 -40.22 -10.12 7.72
CA LYS A 396 -40.47 -9.55 9.07
C LYS A 396 -39.33 -9.86 10.06
N LEU A 397 -38.09 -9.77 9.59
CA LEU A 397 -36.88 -10.06 10.38
C LEU A 397 -36.47 -8.90 11.29
N LEU A 398 -37.18 -7.78 11.21
CA LEU A 398 -37.02 -6.65 12.13
C LEU A 398 -37.81 -6.92 13.42
N ASN A 399 -37.17 -7.57 14.38
CA ASN A 399 -37.71 -7.81 15.71
C ASN A 399 -36.60 -7.67 16.76
N TYR A 400 -36.96 -7.30 17.98
CA TYR A 400 -35.99 -7.08 19.06
C TYR A 400 -35.18 -8.35 19.34
N ASN A 401 -35.80 -9.53 19.31
CA ASN A 401 -35.12 -10.80 19.59
C ASN A 401 -33.90 -11.07 18.68
N LEU A 402 -33.98 -10.69 17.40
CA LEU A 402 -32.90 -10.88 16.43
C LEU A 402 -31.90 -9.71 16.44
N TRP A 403 -32.35 -8.50 16.79
CA TRP A 403 -31.55 -7.28 16.76
C TRP A 403 -30.93 -6.89 18.11
N SER A 404 -31.27 -7.58 19.20
CA SER A 404 -30.65 -7.45 20.53
C SER A 404 -29.79 -8.67 20.85
N GLN A 405 -28.54 -8.67 20.36
CA GLN A 405 -27.58 -9.72 20.67
C GLN A 405 -26.84 -9.40 21.98
N LYS A 406 -26.54 -10.45 22.77
CA LYS A 406 -25.88 -10.31 24.08
C LYS A 406 -24.35 -10.18 24.03
N GLY A 407 -23.73 -10.52 22.89
CA GLY A 407 -22.28 -10.54 22.75
C GLY A 407 -21.62 -9.16 22.73
N THR A 408 -20.32 -9.17 22.98
CA THR A 408 -19.46 -7.98 23.09
C THR A 408 -18.63 -7.72 21.83
N SER A 409 -18.61 -8.68 20.90
CA SER A 409 -18.00 -8.55 19.57
C SER A 409 -18.57 -7.35 18.83
N SER A 410 -17.72 -6.66 18.08
CA SER A 410 -18.07 -5.38 17.46
C SER A 410 -17.39 -5.16 16.13
N SER A 411 -18.02 -4.33 15.31
CA SER A 411 -17.57 -3.91 14.00
C SER A 411 -18.09 -2.51 13.74
N PHE A 412 -17.19 -1.57 13.47
CA PHE A 412 -17.59 -0.22 13.07
C PHE A 412 -16.51 0.44 12.19
N THR A 413 -16.95 1.37 11.33
CA THR A 413 -16.11 2.12 10.40
C THR A 413 -16.45 3.61 10.44
N SER A 414 -15.49 4.47 10.78
CA SER A 414 -15.69 5.92 10.93
C SER A 414 -14.67 6.73 10.13
N PHE A 415 -14.83 8.05 10.06
CA PHE A 415 -13.91 8.94 9.35
C PHE A 415 -12.70 9.29 10.22
N LEU A 416 -11.49 9.06 9.67
CA LEU A 416 -10.23 9.52 10.24
C LEU A 416 -10.01 10.99 9.91
N THR A 417 -10.20 11.35 8.63
CA THR A 417 -10.14 12.72 8.12
C THR A 417 -11.09 12.88 6.94
N THR A 418 -11.75 14.04 6.86
CA THR A 418 -12.58 14.43 5.72
C THR A 418 -11.95 15.63 5.04
N SER A 419 -11.70 15.52 3.74
CA SER A 419 -11.19 16.62 2.92
C SER A 419 -11.90 16.63 1.57
N LYS A 420 -11.95 17.79 0.89
CA LYS A 420 -12.65 17.91 -0.40
C LYS A 420 -12.22 16.85 -1.43
N PRO A 421 -10.93 16.57 -1.64
CA PRO A 421 -10.51 15.59 -2.66
C PRO A 421 -10.39 14.15 -2.14
N ILE A 422 -10.20 13.94 -0.83
CA ILE A 422 -9.95 12.62 -0.22
C ILE A 422 -10.68 12.49 1.11
N ASN A 423 -11.38 11.37 1.28
CA ASN A 423 -11.85 10.91 2.59
C ASN A 423 -10.97 9.76 3.08
N SER A 424 -10.57 9.81 4.35
CA SER A 424 -9.92 8.70 5.04
C SER A 424 -10.86 8.13 6.07
N THR A 425 -11.03 6.81 6.05
CA THR A 425 -11.81 6.07 7.04
C THR A 425 -10.90 5.12 7.81
N TYR A 426 -11.31 4.82 9.04
CA TYR A 426 -10.75 3.74 9.83
C TYR A 426 -11.86 2.78 10.26
N GLY A 427 -11.60 1.48 10.17
CA GLY A 427 -12.46 0.42 10.64
C GLY A 427 -11.79 -0.35 11.77
N LEU A 428 -12.56 -0.72 12.79
CA LEU A 428 -12.11 -1.63 13.85
C LEU A 428 -13.13 -2.76 14.01
N PHE A 429 -12.62 -3.98 13.91
CA PHE A 429 -13.36 -5.22 13.96
C PHE A 429 -12.79 -6.06 15.10
N ILE A 430 -13.64 -6.52 16.00
CA ILE A 430 -13.24 -7.31 17.18
C ILE A 430 -14.17 -8.51 17.29
N GLU A 431 -13.61 -9.70 17.12
CA GLU A 431 -14.22 -10.98 17.47
C GLU A 431 -13.76 -11.34 18.88
N ASN A 432 -14.72 -11.40 19.80
CA ASN A 432 -14.46 -11.88 21.16
C ASN A 432 -14.79 -13.36 21.28
N SER A 433 -14.08 -14.03 22.19
CA SER A 433 -14.40 -15.36 22.65
C SER A 433 -15.61 -15.35 23.59
N LYS A 434 -16.08 -16.55 23.95
CA LYS A 434 -17.17 -16.70 24.95
C LYS A 434 -16.81 -16.03 26.28
N SER A 435 -15.54 -15.97 26.66
CA SER A 435 -15.07 -15.30 27.87
C SER A 435 -14.92 -13.78 27.73
N SER A 436 -15.38 -13.19 26.62
CA SER A 436 -15.23 -11.77 26.29
C SER A 436 -13.78 -11.31 26.12
N LEU A 437 -12.85 -12.25 25.92
CA LEU A 437 -11.47 -11.94 25.53
C LEU A 437 -11.39 -11.74 24.03
N ILE A 438 -10.45 -10.90 23.58
CA ILE A 438 -10.24 -10.66 22.16
C ILE A 438 -9.61 -11.92 21.54
N LYS A 439 -10.35 -12.60 20.67
CA LYS A 439 -9.86 -13.71 19.86
C LYS A 439 -9.19 -13.19 18.59
N ARG A 440 -9.81 -12.18 17.96
CA ARG A 440 -9.25 -11.53 16.78
C ARG A 440 -9.64 -10.07 16.74
N SER A 441 -8.69 -9.21 16.40
CA SER A 441 -8.96 -7.82 16.07
C SER A 441 -8.39 -7.48 14.70
N MET A 442 -9.05 -6.56 14.00
CA MET A 442 -8.58 -6.01 12.74
C MET A 442 -8.87 -4.53 12.71
N PHE A 443 -7.81 -3.75 12.54
CA PHE A 443 -7.84 -2.32 12.30
C PHE A 443 -7.48 -2.07 10.84
N ALA A 444 -8.32 -1.33 10.11
CA ALA A 444 -8.10 -1.02 8.71
C ALA A 444 -8.19 0.49 8.47
N VAL A 445 -7.31 1.03 7.64
CA VAL A 445 -7.34 2.42 7.18
C VAL A 445 -7.47 2.42 5.66
N GLU A 446 -8.50 3.10 5.19
CA GLU A 446 -8.83 3.18 3.76
C GLU A 446 -8.85 4.66 3.33
N LEU A 447 -8.37 4.92 2.12
CA LEU A 447 -8.44 6.21 1.46
C LEU A 447 -9.39 6.10 0.28
N THR A 448 -10.41 6.94 0.27
CA THR A 448 -11.40 7.02 -0.80
C THR A 448 -11.28 8.38 -1.49
N GLY A 449 -10.83 8.35 -2.74
CA GLY A 449 -10.90 9.47 -3.68
C GLY A 449 -12.19 9.42 -4.50
N GLU A 450 -12.29 10.26 -5.53
CA GLU A 450 -13.46 10.28 -6.43
C GLU A 450 -13.52 9.05 -7.33
N GLU A 451 -12.38 8.58 -7.81
CA GLU A 451 -12.27 7.50 -8.82
C GLU A 451 -11.70 6.20 -8.24
N SER A 452 -11.00 6.25 -7.11
CA SER A 452 -10.32 5.09 -6.54
C SER A 452 -10.48 4.99 -5.01
N MET A 453 -10.52 3.75 -4.53
CA MET A 453 -10.41 3.40 -3.12
C MET A 453 -9.14 2.58 -2.95
N GLU A 454 -8.29 2.96 -2.00
CA GLU A 454 -7.04 2.28 -1.70
C GLU A 454 -6.98 1.90 -0.22
N LYS A 455 -6.65 0.64 0.06
CA LYS A 455 -6.42 0.17 1.43
C LYS A 455 -4.98 0.46 1.81
N VAL A 456 -4.79 1.44 2.68
CA VAL A 456 -3.45 1.88 3.08
C VAL A 456 -2.83 0.90 4.06
N LEU A 457 -3.58 0.55 5.10
CA LEU A 457 -3.07 -0.22 6.22
C LEU A 457 -4.16 -1.17 6.71
N THR A 458 -3.82 -2.43 6.92
CA THR A 458 -4.61 -3.36 7.71
C THR A 458 -3.71 -4.01 8.73
N PHE A 459 -4.01 -3.78 10.00
CA PHE A 459 -3.33 -4.38 11.13
C PHE A 459 -4.28 -5.37 11.80
N GLY A 460 -3.88 -6.63 11.89
CA GLY A 460 -4.67 -7.68 12.52
C GLY A 460 -3.92 -8.28 13.70
N LEU A 461 -4.63 -8.48 14.81
CA LEU A 461 -4.16 -9.31 15.93
C LEU A 461 -5.01 -10.56 16.00
N TYR A 462 -4.39 -11.67 16.32
CA TYR A 462 -5.08 -12.91 16.63
C TYR A 462 -4.49 -13.51 17.90
N ALA A 463 -5.38 -14.07 18.71
CA ALA A 463 -5.05 -14.76 19.94
C ALA A 463 -5.94 -16.00 20.03
N ASP A 464 -5.32 -17.15 20.25
CA ASP A 464 -6.00 -18.43 20.43
C ASP A 464 -5.50 -19.09 21.72
N GLY A 465 -6.36 -19.85 22.41
CA GLY A 465 -6.00 -20.55 23.66
C GLY A 465 -5.66 -19.67 24.87
N VAL A 466 -5.65 -18.33 24.76
CA VAL A 466 -5.35 -17.39 25.86
C VAL A 466 -6.41 -17.43 26.98
N GLU A 467 -7.61 -17.93 26.65
CA GLU A 467 -8.73 -18.12 27.59
C GLU A 467 -8.38 -19.03 28.77
N GLY A 468 -7.56 -20.06 28.51
CA GLY A 468 -7.09 -21.00 29.54
C GLY A 468 -6.18 -20.35 30.60
N MET A 469 -5.68 -19.13 30.37
CA MET A 469 -4.92 -18.39 31.40
C MET A 469 -5.82 -17.70 32.42
N VAL A 470 -7.04 -17.38 32.03
CA VAL A 470 -7.98 -16.66 32.89
C VAL A 470 -8.72 -17.63 33.80
N SER A 471 -9.06 -18.82 33.29
CA SER A 471 -9.64 -19.91 34.07
C SER A 471 -9.46 -21.25 33.34
N ASP A 472 -9.13 -22.30 34.10
CA ASP A 472 -9.02 -23.67 33.59
C ASP A 472 -10.35 -24.18 32.99
N ASP A 473 -11.50 -23.71 33.49
CA ASP A 473 -12.83 -24.07 32.98
C ASP A 473 -13.13 -23.49 31.59
N LEU A 474 -12.34 -22.50 31.15
CA LEU A 474 -12.44 -21.83 29.85
C LEU A 474 -11.37 -22.31 28.86
N ALA A 475 -10.48 -23.22 29.27
CA ALA A 475 -9.46 -23.77 28.40
C ALA A 475 -10.10 -24.66 27.32
N SER A 476 -9.76 -24.39 26.05
CA SER A 476 -10.08 -25.30 24.95
C SER A 476 -9.11 -26.48 25.00
N GLU A 477 -9.60 -27.70 25.24
CA GLU A 477 -8.76 -28.90 25.35
C GLU A 477 -7.82 -29.05 24.13
N GLY A 478 -6.51 -29.09 24.38
CA GLY A 478 -5.49 -29.33 23.36
C GLY A 478 -5.07 -28.11 22.52
N VAL A 479 -5.54 -26.89 22.84
CA VAL A 479 -5.12 -25.66 22.14
C VAL A 479 -4.03 -24.94 22.94
N GLU A 480 -2.84 -24.81 22.35
CA GLU A 480 -1.74 -24.03 22.96
C GLU A 480 -1.99 -22.52 22.84
N PRO A 481 -1.76 -21.73 23.91
CA PRO A 481 -1.95 -20.29 23.86
C PRO A 481 -0.99 -19.67 22.84
N THR A 482 -1.54 -19.02 21.83
CA THR A 482 -0.78 -18.46 20.71
C THR A 482 -1.31 -17.07 20.41
N ALA A 483 -0.41 -16.10 20.21
CA ALA A 483 -0.80 -14.80 19.67
C ALA A 483 0.18 -14.30 18.62
N GLY A 484 -0.35 -13.54 17.68
CA GLY A 484 0.47 -12.91 16.66
C GLY A 484 -0.23 -11.75 15.99
N MET A 485 0.50 -11.14 15.06
CA MET A 485 0.05 -10.03 14.26
C MET A 485 0.21 -10.31 12.77
N SER A 486 -0.70 -9.78 11.99
CA SER A 486 -0.63 -9.72 10.53
C SER A 486 -0.70 -8.27 10.08
N LEU A 487 0.19 -7.86 9.19
CA LEU A 487 0.23 -6.52 8.63
C LEU A 487 0.07 -6.60 7.13
N THR A 488 -0.93 -5.88 6.60
CA THR A 488 -1.03 -5.58 5.17
C THR A 488 -0.84 -4.09 4.99
N LEU A 489 0.02 -3.71 4.06
CA LEU A 489 0.25 -2.31 3.72
C LEU A 489 0.13 -2.18 2.19
N PHE A 490 -0.64 -1.21 1.71
CA PHE A 490 -0.98 -1.04 0.27
C PHE A 490 -1.35 -2.35 -0.44
N ASP A 491 -2.26 -3.12 0.18
CA ASP A 491 -2.69 -4.46 -0.27
C ASP A 491 -1.60 -5.54 -0.42
N VAL A 492 -0.39 -5.30 0.06
CA VAL A 492 0.67 -6.30 0.19
C VAL A 492 0.62 -6.88 1.60
N LEU A 493 0.30 -8.18 1.70
CA LEU A 493 0.45 -8.92 2.96
C LEU A 493 1.93 -9.10 3.25
N LEU A 494 2.34 -8.71 4.46
CA LEU A 494 3.67 -9.00 5.00
C LEU A 494 3.64 -10.30 5.80
N ARG A 495 4.83 -10.89 6.01
CA ARG A 495 4.96 -12.10 6.83
C ARG A 495 4.36 -11.85 8.21
N PRO A 496 3.36 -12.65 8.64
CA PRO A 496 2.83 -12.54 9.99
C PRO A 496 3.90 -12.81 11.04
N VAL A 497 3.82 -12.10 12.16
CA VAL A 497 4.74 -12.22 13.28
C VAL A 497 4.00 -12.87 14.44
N GLU A 498 4.47 -14.05 14.83
CA GLU A 498 4.01 -14.73 16.04
C GLU A 498 4.78 -14.16 17.23
N PHE A 499 4.06 -13.68 18.25
CA PHE A 499 4.67 -13.14 19.47
C PHE A 499 5.10 -14.24 20.42
N PHE A 500 4.27 -15.28 20.55
CA PHE A 500 4.54 -16.46 21.36
C PHE A 500 3.66 -17.62 20.89
N ARG A 501 4.15 -18.83 21.15
CA ARG A 501 3.37 -20.06 21.05
C ARG A 501 3.63 -20.96 22.25
N GLY A 502 2.56 -21.34 22.92
CA GLY A 502 2.62 -22.11 24.16
C GLY A 502 2.89 -21.25 25.39
N SER A 503 2.56 -21.79 26.56
CA SER A 503 2.59 -21.04 27.82
C SER A 503 4.00 -20.60 28.23
N GLY A 504 5.03 -21.37 27.87
CA GLY A 504 6.43 -21.04 28.19
C GLY A 504 6.93 -19.80 27.47
N GLU A 505 6.73 -19.72 26.15
CA GLU A 505 7.11 -18.55 25.35
C GLU A 505 6.31 -17.32 25.74
N LEU A 506 5.02 -17.50 26.06
CA LEU A 506 4.17 -16.42 26.55
C LEU A 506 4.71 -15.80 27.84
N MET A 507 5.02 -16.62 28.85
CA MET A 507 5.58 -16.11 30.12
C MET A 507 6.93 -15.41 29.89
N SER A 508 7.74 -15.94 28.98
CA SER A 508 8.99 -15.28 28.56
C SER A 508 8.74 -13.94 27.88
N ALA A 509 7.81 -13.86 26.92
CA ALA A 509 7.48 -12.65 26.18
C ALA A 509 6.88 -11.58 27.09
N ALA A 510 6.00 -11.96 28.02
CA ALA A 510 5.40 -11.03 28.96
C ALA A 510 6.44 -10.42 29.92
N TRP A 511 7.45 -11.18 30.35
CA TRP A 511 8.46 -10.73 31.31
C TRP A 511 9.61 -9.96 30.65
N ASN A 512 9.91 -10.29 29.39
CA ASN A 512 10.90 -9.59 28.57
C ASN A 512 10.27 -8.45 27.75
N ALA A 513 8.99 -8.15 27.96
CA ALA A 513 8.30 -7.08 27.27
C ALA A 513 8.98 -5.73 27.56
N PRO A 514 9.32 -4.96 26.53
CA PRO A 514 10.01 -3.69 26.73
C PRO A 514 9.04 -2.67 27.34
N ALA A 515 9.46 -2.05 28.43
CA ALA A 515 8.71 -0.97 29.08
C ALA A 515 8.70 0.31 28.22
N GLU A 516 9.76 0.55 27.45
CA GLU A 516 9.86 1.66 26.49
C GLU A 516 9.53 1.20 25.06
N PRO A 517 8.99 2.09 24.20
CA PRO A 517 8.65 1.72 22.83
C PRO A 517 9.88 1.27 22.03
N VAL A 518 9.84 0.04 21.53
CA VAL A 518 10.85 -0.53 20.63
C VAL A 518 10.26 -0.65 19.23
N SER A 519 11.03 -0.22 18.22
CA SER A 519 10.64 -0.31 16.82
C SER A 519 10.57 -1.76 16.34
N ALA A 520 9.40 -2.14 15.85
CA ALA A 520 9.10 -3.47 15.30
C ALA A 520 9.23 -3.50 13.76
N LEU A 521 8.88 -2.39 13.08
CA LEU A 521 9.02 -2.27 11.64
C LEU A 521 9.39 -0.83 11.27
N GLN A 522 10.44 -0.70 10.46
CA GLN A 522 10.99 0.57 10.02
C GLN A 522 11.37 0.50 8.56
N GLY A 523 11.07 1.55 7.79
CA GLY A 523 11.50 1.60 6.40
C GLY A 523 11.02 2.81 5.62
N ASN A 524 11.70 3.05 4.50
CA ASN A 524 11.30 4.01 3.48
C ASN A 524 10.78 3.27 2.24
N LEU A 525 9.59 3.65 1.78
CA LEU A 525 8.95 3.04 0.61
C LEU A 525 8.72 4.09 -0.47
N LEU A 526 8.97 3.71 -1.72
CA LEU A 526 8.59 4.48 -2.90
C LEU A 526 7.16 4.11 -3.28
N LEU A 527 6.21 5.01 -3.06
CA LEU A 527 4.78 4.75 -3.31
C LEU A 527 4.38 5.03 -4.76
N GLN A 528 4.98 6.07 -5.35
CA GLN A 528 4.67 6.49 -6.70
C GLN A 528 5.93 6.94 -7.39
N ASP A 529 6.01 6.60 -8.66
CA ASP A 529 7.10 6.95 -9.53
C ASP A 529 6.58 7.04 -10.96
N HIS A 530 6.42 8.27 -11.43
CA HIS A 530 5.88 8.55 -12.74
C HIS A 530 6.75 9.58 -13.43
N GLN A 531 7.30 9.18 -14.58
CA GLN A 531 8.03 10.06 -15.46
C GLN A 531 7.40 10.01 -16.84
N GLN A 532 7.19 11.19 -17.42
CA GLN A 532 6.60 11.34 -18.73
C GLN A 532 7.25 12.50 -19.49
N THR A 533 7.69 12.21 -20.71
CA THR A 533 8.14 13.21 -21.66
C THR A 533 7.00 13.51 -22.64
N LEU A 534 6.61 14.77 -22.74
CA LEU A 534 5.53 15.25 -23.59
C LEU A 534 6.09 16.07 -24.75
N HIS A 535 5.80 15.60 -25.97
CA HIS A 535 6.15 16.30 -27.22
C HIS A 535 4.98 17.20 -27.59
N LEU A 536 5.16 18.51 -27.42
CA LEU A 536 4.12 19.48 -27.74
C LEU A 536 4.14 19.79 -29.25
N PRO A 537 2.98 20.08 -29.88
CA PRO A 537 2.93 20.41 -31.31
C PRO A 537 3.71 21.67 -31.72
N ASN A 538 4.16 22.48 -30.76
CA ASN A 538 5.08 23.59 -30.98
C ASN A 538 6.56 23.19 -30.96
N GLY A 539 6.87 21.91 -30.97
CA GLY A 539 8.23 21.37 -30.96
C GLY A 539 8.91 21.44 -29.60
N LEU A 540 8.25 21.98 -28.57
CA LEU A 540 8.77 22.01 -27.21
C LEU A 540 8.58 20.64 -26.54
N ILE A 541 9.59 20.24 -25.77
CA ILE A 541 9.56 19.00 -25.00
C ILE A 541 9.39 19.36 -23.53
N VAL A 542 8.38 18.80 -22.89
CA VAL A 542 8.12 19.00 -21.45
C VAL A 542 8.32 17.69 -20.72
N LYS A 543 9.17 17.71 -19.70
CA LYS A 543 9.40 16.59 -18.80
C LYS A 543 8.54 16.77 -17.56
N VAL A 544 7.72 15.77 -17.24
CA VAL A 544 6.91 15.69 -16.03
C VAL A 544 7.46 14.54 -15.21
N ASP A 545 7.88 14.85 -13.99
CA ASP A 545 8.39 13.89 -13.01
C ASP A 545 7.56 13.98 -11.73
N LEU A 546 7.21 12.84 -11.15
CA LEU A 546 6.46 12.73 -9.92
C LEU A 546 6.97 11.51 -9.14
N MET A 547 7.45 11.76 -7.92
CA MET A 547 7.84 10.71 -6.99
C MET A 547 7.16 10.92 -5.64
N SER A 548 6.75 9.83 -5.00
CA SER A 548 6.19 9.84 -3.65
C SER A 548 6.93 8.86 -2.76
N ALA A 549 7.30 9.30 -1.56
CA ALA A 549 7.88 8.46 -0.53
C ALA A 549 7.02 8.41 0.72
N LEU A 550 7.03 7.25 1.37
CA LEU A 550 6.53 7.04 2.72
C LEU A 550 7.69 6.59 3.60
N SER A 551 7.97 7.37 4.64
CA SER A 551 8.85 6.95 5.73
C SER A 551 7.99 6.52 6.90
N MET A 552 8.23 5.34 7.48
CA MET A 552 7.43 4.84 8.61
C MET A 552 8.27 4.19 9.71
N ASP A 553 7.71 4.21 10.91
CA ASP A 553 8.22 3.52 12.09
C ASP A 553 7.02 3.05 12.94
N ILE A 554 6.91 1.74 13.11
CA ILE A 554 5.92 1.09 13.99
C ILE A 554 6.68 0.61 15.22
N SER A 555 6.37 1.19 16.37
CA SER A 555 6.96 0.82 17.66
C SER A 555 5.90 0.38 18.66
N GLY A 556 6.32 -0.44 19.63
CA GLY A 556 5.44 -0.97 20.67
C GLY A 556 6.14 -1.09 22.03
N SER A 557 5.38 -0.89 23.10
CA SER A 557 5.77 -1.21 24.47
C SER A 557 4.64 -1.88 25.23
N MET A 558 4.99 -2.63 26.27
CA MET A 558 4.03 -3.28 27.16
C MET A 558 4.60 -3.34 28.57
N ILE A 559 3.80 -2.90 29.54
CA ILE A 559 4.11 -2.90 30.97
C ILE A 559 3.09 -3.79 31.65
N ASN A 560 3.57 -4.86 32.28
CA ASN A 560 2.74 -5.81 33.01
C ASN A 560 3.05 -5.72 34.51
N SER A 561 2.02 -5.64 35.33
CA SER A 561 2.15 -5.68 36.79
C SER A 561 1.18 -6.70 37.38
N LEU A 562 1.73 -7.81 37.87
CA LEU A 562 0.96 -8.84 38.57
C LEU A 562 0.44 -8.36 39.93
N TRP A 563 1.15 -7.43 40.58
CA TRP A 563 0.78 -6.93 41.91
C TRP A 563 -0.46 -6.04 41.86
N SER A 564 -0.47 -5.07 40.94
CA SER A 564 -1.65 -4.23 40.68
C SER A 564 -2.67 -4.91 39.79
N ARG A 565 -2.34 -6.07 39.20
CA ARG A 565 -3.17 -6.81 38.24
C ARG A 565 -3.59 -5.95 37.04
N THR A 566 -2.62 -5.21 36.51
CA THR A 566 -2.80 -4.30 35.37
C THR A 566 -1.81 -4.60 34.26
N SER A 567 -2.22 -4.36 33.02
CA SER A 567 -1.38 -4.40 31.83
C SER A 567 -1.65 -3.15 31.01
N GLU A 568 -0.58 -2.41 30.68
CA GLU A 568 -0.62 -1.25 29.80
C GLU A 568 0.17 -1.60 28.54
N SER A 569 -0.40 -1.36 27.37
CA SER A 569 0.29 -1.54 26.09
C SER A 569 0.11 -0.32 25.22
N LYS A 570 1.18 0.05 24.52
CA LYS A 570 1.21 1.24 23.67
C LYS A 570 1.84 0.89 22.33
N VAL A 571 1.08 1.08 21.27
CA VAL A 571 1.55 0.92 19.88
C VAL A 571 1.53 2.29 19.23
N ILE A 572 2.67 2.70 18.68
CA ILE A 572 2.84 3.98 18.01
C ILE A 572 3.15 3.70 16.54
N ASN A 573 2.24 4.10 15.66
CA ASN A 573 2.45 4.06 14.22
C ASN A 573 2.78 5.46 13.72
N SER A 574 4.06 5.72 13.47
CA SER A 574 4.58 6.99 12.99
C SER A 574 4.83 6.92 11.48
N GLY A 575 4.47 7.96 10.76
CA GLY A 575 4.71 8.03 9.32
C GLY A 575 4.80 9.45 8.77
N ALA A 576 5.63 9.61 7.75
CA ALA A 576 5.72 10.80 6.92
C ALA A 576 5.52 10.45 5.45
N VAL A 577 4.59 11.15 4.81
CA VAL A 577 4.38 11.06 3.36
C VAL A 577 4.93 12.31 2.72
N LEU A 578 5.69 12.13 1.64
CA LEU A 578 6.24 13.21 0.84
C LEU A 578 6.03 12.94 -0.65
N LEU A 579 5.30 13.84 -1.30
CA LEU A 579 5.15 13.91 -2.74
C LEU A 579 6.05 15.03 -3.26
N GLU A 580 6.94 14.71 -4.21
CA GLU A 580 7.75 15.67 -4.95
C GLU A 580 7.48 15.51 -6.44
N GLY A 581 7.15 16.60 -7.12
CA GLY A 581 7.01 16.59 -8.56
C GLY A 581 7.63 17.81 -9.22
N SER A 582 7.97 17.64 -10.49
CA SER A 582 8.52 18.71 -11.30
C SER A 582 8.01 18.65 -12.73
N VAL A 583 7.92 19.83 -13.32
CA VAL A 583 7.50 20.06 -14.69
C VAL A 583 8.51 21.00 -15.29
N THR A 584 9.33 20.52 -16.21
CA THR A 584 10.44 21.30 -16.77
C THR A 584 10.39 21.29 -18.28
N LEU A 585 10.72 22.42 -18.87
CA LEU A 585 10.94 22.53 -20.31
C LEU A 585 12.34 22.01 -20.63
N ASP A 586 12.44 21.04 -21.54
CA ASP A 586 13.73 20.56 -22.03
C ASP A 586 14.21 21.49 -23.14
N SER A 587 15.04 22.47 -22.76
CA SER A 587 15.65 23.43 -23.67
C SER A 587 17.01 23.89 -23.17
N THR A 588 17.96 24.04 -24.09
CA THR A 588 19.30 24.56 -23.79
C THR A 588 19.33 26.09 -23.64
N LYS A 589 18.35 26.78 -24.22
CA LYS A 589 18.29 28.26 -24.25
C LYS A 589 17.41 28.84 -23.14
N ILE A 590 16.34 28.14 -22.77
CA ILE A 590 15.33 28.62 -21.82
C ILE A 590 15.19 27.58 -20.72
N ASN A 591 15.39 27.98 -19.46
CA ASN A 591 15.11 27.11 -18.31
C ASN A 591 13.85 27.62 -17.61
N VAL A 592 12.73 26.97 -17.92
CA VAL A 592 11.42 27.25 -17.32
C VAL A 592 10.90 25.97 -16.69
N GLY A 593 10.38 26.08 -15.48
CA GLY A 593 9.76 24.95 -14.84
C GLY A 593 9.03 25.29 -13.56
N MET A 594 8.38 24.26 -13.03
CA MET A 594 7.64 24.29 -11.79
C MET A 594 8.04 23.05 -10.98
N LYS A 595 8.37 23.26 -9.71
CA LYS A 595 8.57 22.20 -8.71
C LYS A 595 7.48 22.33 -7.67
N PHE A 596 6.85 21.22 -7.33
CA PHE A 596 5.85 21.17 -6.27
C PHE A 596 6.21 20.06 -5.28
N GLN A 597 5.87 20.31 -4.02
CA GLN A 597 6.13 19.41 -2.92
C GLN A 597 4.93 19.45 -1.99
N ALA A 598 4.39 18.30 -1.64
CA ALA A 598 3.26 18.18 -0.72
C ALA A 598 3.52 17.03 0.24
N GLY A 599 3.26 17.23 1.53
CA GLY A 599 3.50 16.16 2.50
C GLY A 599 3.21 16.57 3.92
N GLY A 600 3.25 15.59 4.80
CA GLY A 600 3.04 15.76 6.23
C GLY A 600 3.55 14.57 7.01
N GLU A 601 3.81 14.80 8.28
CA GLU A 601 4.23 13.79 9.24
C GLU A 601 3.24 13.73 10.40
N SER A 602 3.00 12.52 10.90
CA SER A 602 2.07 12.26 11.99
C SER A 602 2.38 10.90 12.62
N HIS A 603 1.88 10.69 13.83
CA HIS A 603 1.77 9.37 14.41
C HIS A 603 0.37 9.13 14.97
N VAL A 604 -0.04 7.88 15.01
CA VAL A 604 -1.24 7.43 15.70
C VAL A 604 -0.80 6.58 16.87
N THR A 605 -1.28 6.91 18.06
CA THR A 605 -1.04 6.13 19.28
C THR A 605 -2.27 5.31 19.58
N PHE A 606 -2.09 4.00 19.68
CA PHE A 606 -3.07 3.06 20.18
C PHE A 606 -2.61 2.58 21.56
N GLN A 607 -3.33 2.98 22.59
CA GLN A 607 -3.08 2.58 23.97
C GLN A 607 -4.18 1.62 24.42
N THR A 608 -3.80 0.53 25.07
CA THR A 608 -4.73 -0.41 25.67
C THR A 608 -4.34 -0.66 27.11
N ASP A 609 -5.25 -0.31 28.01
CA ASP A 609 -5.14 -0.53 29.44
C ASP A 609 -6.09 -1.66 29.83
N VAL A 610 -5.57 -2.65 30.55
CA VAL A 610 -6.32 -3.83 30.98
C VAL A 610 -6.17 -3.99 32.49
N GLY A 611 -7.30 -4.06 33.19
CA GLY A 611 -7.38 -4.39 34.61
C GLY A 611 -8.00 -5.78 34.78
N PHE A 612 -7.21 -6.74 35.24
CA PHE A 612 -7.61 -8.14 35.46
C PHE A 612 -7.74 -8.50 36.95
N ALA A 613 -8.00 -7.50 37.78
CA ALA A 613 -8.20 -7.70 39.23
C ALA A 613 -9.53 -8.39 39.56
N GLU A 614 -10.58 -8.13 38.78
CA GLU A 614 -11.94 -8.61 38.94
C GLU A 614 -12.45 -9.19 37.61
N MET A 615 -13.38 -10.14 37.68
CA MET A 615 -14.10 -10.67 36.51
C MET A 615 -15.48 -10.02 36.41
N PRO A 616 -15.92 -9.57 35.21
CA PRO A 616 -15.22 -9.59 33.93
C PRO A 616 -14.06 -8.59 33.88
N ILE A 617 -13.01 -8.94 33.13
CA ILE A 617 -11.82 -8.09 32.93
C ILE A 617 -12.25 -6.73 32.36
N LYS A 618 -11.72 -5.65 32.93
CA LYS A 618 -11.94 -4.28 32.46
C LYS A 618 -10.86 -3.96 31.42
N SER A 619 -11.26 -3.45 30.25
CA SER A 619 -10.33 -3.08 29.19
C SER A 619 -10.74 -1.77 28.54
N CYS A 620 -9.82 -0.82 28.47
CA CYS A 620 -9.99 0.46 27.80
C CYS A 620 -8.97 0.59 26.67
N MET A 621 -9.46 0.78 25.45
CA MET A 621 -8.65 1.09 24.29
C MET A 621 -8.83 2.56 23.91
N GLN A 622 -7.72 3.24 23.63
CA GLN A 622 -7.69 4.62 23.19
C GLN A 622 -6.88 4.74 21.91
N MET A 623 -7.46 5.39 20.90
CA MET A 623 -6.76 5.72 19.66
C MET A 623 -6.72 7.24 19.53
N SER A 624 -5.52 7.80 19.41
CA SER A 624 -5.34 9.25 19.35
C SER A 624 -4.29 9.66 18.33
N ARG A 625 -4.41 10.90 17.83
CA ARG A 625 -3.45 11.55 16.96
C ARG A 625 -3.13 12.93 17.52
N PRO A 626 -1.87 13.37 17.57
CA PRO A 626 -1.52 14.73 17.96
C PRO A 626 -1.95 15.75 16.89
N LYS A 627 -1.71 17.03 17.18
CA LYS A 627 -1.82 18.10 16.19
C LYS A 627 -0.81 17.87 15.07
N THR A 628 -1.25 17.93 13.82
CA THR A 628 -0.41 17.68 12.64
C THR A 628 -0.45 18.84 11.67
N THR A 629 0.60 19.00 10.88
CA THR A 629 0.68 20.02 9.85
C THR A 629 0.96 19.38 8.51
N PHE A 630 0.16 19.73 7.52
CA PHE A 630 0.37 19.35 6.14
C PHE A 630 0.90 20.54 5.35
N MET A 631 2.04 20.38 4.70
CA MET A 631 2.71 21.41 3.91
C MET A 631 2.46 21.19 2.42
N HIS A 632 2.15 22.27 1.71
CA HIS A 632 2.15 22.33 0.26
C HIS A 632 3.04 23.50 -0.19
N LYS A 633 4.06 23.21 -0.98
CA LYS A 633 5.04 24.17 -1.49
C LYS A 633 5.10 24.09 -3.01
N ILE A 634 4.99 25.24 -3.67
CA ILE A 634 5.11 25.38 -5.13
C ILE A 634 6.21 26.40 -5.40
N MET A 635 7.08 26.08 -6.34
CA MET A 635 8.16 26.93 -6.80
C MET A 635 8.12 26.98 -8.32
N LYS A 636 7.95 28.16 -8.89
CA LYS A 636 8.05 28.40 -10.32
C LYS A 636 9.35 29.13 -10.60
N HIS A 637 10.08 28.70 -11.62
CA HIS A 637 11.33 29.33 -12.03
C HIS A 637 11.34 29.56 -13.55
N GLU A 638 11.82 30.73 -13.96
CA GLU A 638 11.93 31.11 -15.36
C GLU A 638 13.26 31.82 -15.60
N LYS A 639 14.03 31.32 -16.56
CA LYS A 639 15.33 31.86 -16.94
C LYS A 639 15.43 31.88 -18.47
N LEU A 640 15.13 33.05 -19.05
CA LEU A 640 15.31 33.34 -20.47
C LEU A 640 16.69 33.98 -20.77
N SER A 641 17.38 34.57 -19.78
CA SER A 641 18.72 35.17 -19.92
C SER A 641 19.56 35.02 -18.63
N ARG A 642 20.52 35.92 -18.32
CA ARG A 642 21.21 35.94 -17.02
C ARG A 642 20.26 36.17 -15.83
N LYS A 643 19.08 36.77 -16.04
CA LYS A 643 18.11 37.02 -14.97
C LYS A 643 17.25 35.79 -14.70
N LEU A 644 17.19 35.37 -13.43
CA LEU A 644 16.35 34.31 -12.91
C LEU A 644 15.12 34.93 -12.24
N TYR A 645 13.93 34.56 -12.69
CA TYR A 645 12.68 34.87 -12.01
C TYR A 645 12.23 33.64 -11.21
N GLN A 646 11.92 33.83 -9.94
CA GLN A 646 11.48 32.74 -9.07
C GLN A 646 10.33 33.20 -8.18
N THR A 647 9.23 32.44 -8.22
CA THR A 647 8.08 32.65 -7.35
C THR A 647 7.89 31.43 -6.47
N LYS A 648 7.69 31.64 -5.17
CA LYS A 648 7.50 30.58 -4.19
C LYS A 648 6.21 30.79 -3.42
N LEU A 649 5.39 29.76 -3.35
CA LEU A 649 4.18 29.72 -2.53
C LEU A 649 4.31 28.57 -1.54
N ILE A 650 4.05 28.84 -0.26
CA ILE A 650 3.96 27.81 0.78
C ILE A 650 2.61 27.96 1.48
N ARG A 651 1.90 26.85 1.62
CA ARG A 651 0.64 26.75 2.36
C ARG A 651 0.78 25.64 3.40
N ASN A 652 0.54 26.00 4.66
CA ASN A 652 0.50 25.06 5.78
C ASN A 652 -0.95 24.92 6.24
N THR A 653 -1.42 23.68 6.32
CA THR A 653 -2.74 23.33 6.84
C THR A 653 -2.54 22.61 8.17
N HIS A 654 -3.15 23.12 9.24
CA HIS A 654 -3.04 22.53 10.56
C HIS A 654 -4.29 21.72 10.90
N TYR A 655 -4.11 20.49 11.37
CA TYR A 655 -5.16 19.64 11.88
C TYR A 655 -5.01 19.51 13.40
N PRO A 656 -6.08 19.68 14.18
CA PRO A 656 -6.02 19.53 15.63
C PRO A 656 -5.73 18.08 16.03
N GLY A 657 -5.22 17.92 17.25
CA GLY A 657 -5.15 16.61 17.89
C GLY A 657 -6.54 16.12 18.24
N VAL A 658 -6.77 14.82 18.07
CA VAL A 658 -8.08 14.19 18.25
C VAL A 658 -7.93 12.79 18.85
N SER A 659 -8.91 12.40 19.67
CA SER A 659 -9.11 11.00 20.08
C SER A 659 -10.28 10.43 19.29
N TYR A 660 -10.09 9.25 18.72
CA TYR A 660 -11.06 8.61 17.86
C TYR A 660 -12.02 7.73 18.66
N TYR A 661 -13.30 7.79 18.30
CA TYR A 661 -14.30 6.91 18.85
C TYR A 661 -14.04 5.47 18.39
N LEU A 662 -14.03 4.52 19.32
CA LEU A 662 -13.97 3.10 19.00
C LEU A 662 -15.38 2.52 18.92
N ASN A 663 -15.82 1.83 19.97
CA ASN A 663 -17.20 1.35 20.05
C ASN A 663 -17.83 1.76 21.39
N ARG A 664 -19.15 1.59 21.50
CA ARG A 664 -19.92 2.00 22.68
C ARG A 664 -19.49 1.23 23.93
N PHE A 665 -19.17 -0.07 23.77
CA PHE A 665 -18.75 -0.92 24.87
C PHE A 665 -17.41 -0.46 25.46
N ASN A 666 -16.43 -0.17 24.61
CA ASN A 666 -15.13 0.38 24.96
C ASN A 666 -15.25 1.74 25.63
N SER A 667 -16.08 2.65 25.11
CA SER A 667 -16.33 3.94 25.79
C SER A 667 -16.89 3.75 27.19
N TYR A 668 -17.77 2.77 27.40
CA TYR A 668 -18.30 2.44 28.72
C TYR A 668 -17.19 1.88 29.65
N GLN A 669 -16.37 0.95 29.17
CA GLN A 669 -15.24 0.41 29.94
C GLN A 669 -14.20 1.49 30.30
N CYS A 670 -13.87 2.36 29.34
CA CYS A 670 -12.97 3.48 29.57
C CYS A 670 -13.50 4.44 30.63
N ASN A 671 -14.80 4.75 30.64
CA ASN A 671 -15.37 5.58 31.70
C ASN A 671 -15.21 4.92 33.08
N LEU A 672 -15.47 3.61 33.18
CA LEU A 672 -15.29 2.87 34.44
C LEU A 672 -13.84 2.81 34.93
N MET A 673 -12.87 2.79 34.01
CA MET A 673 -11.44 2.68 34.34
C MET A 673 -10.78 4.04 34.58
N LEU A 674 -11.26 5.10 33.91
CA LEU A 674 -10.65 6.43 33.91
C LEU A 674 -11.42 7.44 34.77
N ASP A 675 -12.58 7.06 35.33
CA ASP A 675 -13.24 7.89 36.33
C ASP A 675 -12.27 8.10 37.50
N PRO A 676 -11.98 9.35 37.88
CA PRO A 676 -11.20 9.59 39.09
C PRO A 676 -11.98 8.97 40.23
N LEU A 677 -11.33 8.09 41.00
CA LEU A 677 -11.80 7.72 42.33
C LEU A 677 -11.96 9.05 43.10
N VAL A 678 -13.20 9.56 43.16
CA VAL A 678 -13.57 10.73 43.95
C VAL A 678 -13.49 10.39 45.43
#